data_AF-A0AA35PRY7-F1
#
_entry.id   AF-A0AA35PRY7-F1
#
_cell.length_a   1.000
_cell.length_b   1.000
_cell.length_c   1.000
_cell.angle_alpha   90.00
_cell.angle_beta   90.00
_cell.angle_gamma   90.00
#
_symmetry.space_group_name_H-M   'P 1'
#
loop_
_entity.id
_entity.type
_entity.pdbx_description
1 polymer ?
#
loop_
_entity_poly.entity_id
_entity_poly.type
_entity_poly.pdbx_seq_one_letter_code
_entity_poly.pdbx_strand_id
1 'polypeptide(L)'
;MLLLLHSVSCIHRCIGIMEEVDKILIHSLRFSGTDIPEEVQSIREFTTELIVESVVRCLRVINPSVGSSLCHVLPPGMSARFRIGMSLAQACQDLGYQGEVGYQTFLYSNEPEIRRLLLFLVEKLPRDSSEDANQPVGKSTTLHRAIAAAIKEQLAVPWVPPACRTPRLQLLQGSCLLKRFQAQHLVLPRESDPFWGKVPPERKEFFVKFLPPVSAQLSRPASLMPSLLELNMAELSTAQDWENEWKSQGLGSRMTPEEYHQWKRQRLQRRLLDQFRQASPRAGPAHQGTAQDLIQLLGAFGAGREHAGALAKGSRFTHNQHLAYKQEAELPVQVETLPVSRTSEQDLRERQATELEALEGELGHLMEQIEALEGQIATLGLTLTQVEGEVRQRQLGVTERDQVLRVKGCAVQLLPDAENNMAKLQVVVESSAQRVIQLAAQWEKHRVPLIQEFRELKALHDSKELESSQRLSEIRELHERIRSAADEAKRKDDLYKQLLMELESLPKDVSRSAYTQRILEIVGNIRKQKEEITKILSDTKELQKEINGLTGKVDRTFAVTDELVFKDAKRDEAVRKAYKYLAALHENCSQLIQTIEDTGTILREIRDLEEQIESETSKKTLSNLERILSDYRAMKQENTALLSRTRET
;
A
#
# COMPACT_ATOMS: atom_id res chain seq x y z
N MET A 1 -31.60 -34.10 -49.31
CA MET A 1 -30.17 -33.77 -49.47
C MET A 1 -29.66 -32.78 -48.41
N LEU A 2 -30.37 -31.66 -48.14
CA LEU A 2 -30.03 -30.70 -47.07
C LEU A 2 -30.10 -31.26 -45.63
N LEU A 3 -31.04 -32.17 -45.34
CA LEU A 3 -31.12 -32.85 -44.03
C LEU A 3 -29.97 -33.84 -43.78
N LEU A 4 -29.41 -34.43 -44.84
CA LEU A 4 -28.21 -35.29 -44.78
C LEU A 4 -26.94 -34.46 -44.56
N LEU A 5 -26.84 -33.27 -45.15
CA LEU A 5 -25.71 -32.36 -44.93
C LEU A 5 -25.69 -31.76 -43.51
N HIS A 6 -26.86 -31.46 -42.93
CA HIS A 6 -26.95 -30.96 -41.55
C HIS A 6 -26.63 -32.04 -40.51
N SER A 7 -27.08 -33.29 -40.74
CA SER A 7 -26.74 -34.42 -39.87
C SER A 7 -25.26 -34.80 -40.00
N VAL A 8 -24.67 -34.79 -41.19
CA VAL A 8 -23.23 -35.02 -41.38
C VAL A 8 -22.37 -33.91 -40.76
N SER A 9 -22.82 -32.64 -40.80
CA SER A 9 -22.14 -31.51 -40.16
C SER A 9 -22.22 -31.53 -38.63
N CYS A 10 -23.39 -31.90 -38.06
CA CYS A 10 -23.52 -32.16 -36.62
C CYS A 10 -22.68 -33.36 -36.18
N ILE A 11 -22.62 -34.43 -36.98
CA ILE A 11 -21.79 -35.60 -36.70
C ILE A 11 -20.30 -35.22 -36.76
N HIS A 12 -19.85 -34.46 -37.77
CA HIS A 12 -18.46 -33.98 -37.85
C HIS A 12 -18.09 -33.02 -36.71
N ARG A 13 -19.01 -32.14 -36.31
CA ARG A 13 -18.79 -31.21 -35.19
C ARG A 13 -18.77 -31.96 -33.85
N CYS A 14 -19.61 -32.98 -33.66
CA CYS A 14 -19.54 -33.87 -32.49
C CYS A 14 -18.27 -34.74 -32.49
N ILE A 15 -17.83 -35.24 -33.65
CA ILE A 15 -16.57 -36.01 -33.78
C ILE A 15 -15.36 -35.13 -33.43
N GLY A 16 -15.31 -33.88 -33.91
CA GLY A 16 -14.22 -32.94 -33.59
C GLY A 16 -14.15 -32.59 -32.09
N ILE A 17 -15.31 -32.41 -31.44
CA ILE A 17 -15.38 -32.17 -29.98
C ILE A 17 -14.92 -33.42 -29.21
N MET A 18 -15.27 -34.63 -29.67
CA MET A 18 -14.88 -35.88 -29.04
C MET A 18 -13.37 -36.17 -29.17
N GLU A 19 -12.75 -35.81 -30.29
CA GLU A 19 -11.29 -35.93 -30.47
C GLU A 19 -10.50 -34.94 -29.57
N GLU A 20 -11.01 -33.73 -29.36
CA GLU A 20 -10.40 -32.77 -28.41
C GLU A 20 -10.53 -33.25 -26.96
N VAL A 21 -11.68 -33.80 -26.57
CA VAL A 21 -11.89 -34.37 -25.24
C VAL A 21 -10.96 -35.58 -25.01
N ASP A 22 -10.80 -36.44 -26.01
CA ASP A 22 -9.88 -37.58 -25.93
C ASP A 22 -8.42 -37.13 -25.76
N LYS A 23 -7.99 -36.08 -26.48
CA LYS A 23 -6.64 -35.52 -26.32
C LYS A 23 -6.41 -34.95 -24.93
N ILE A 24 -7.38 -34.23 -24.36
CA ILE A 24 -7.30 -33.68 -23.00
C ILE A 24 -7.27 -34.81 -21.96
N LEU A 25 -8.08 -35.85 -22.14
CA LEU A 25 -8.09 -37.03 -21.28
C LEU A 25 -6.75 -37.77 -21.33
N ILE A 26 -6.21 -38.04 -22.53
CA ILE A 26 -4.93 -38.72 -22.71
C ILE A 26 -3.80 -37.90 -22.08
N HIS A 27 -3.80 -36.58 -22.23
CA HIS A 27 -2.83 -35.70 -21.58
C HIS A 27 -2.92 -35.79 -20.04
N SER A 28 -4.14 -35.77 -19.51
CA SER A 28 -4.39 -35.89 -18.06
C SER A 28 -3.98 -37.25 -17.50
N LEU A 29 -4.14 -38.33 -18.29
CA LEU A 29 -3.71 -39.69 -17.93
C LEU A 29 -2.19 -39.85 -18.01
N ARG A 30 -1.50 -39.22 -18.96
CA ARG A 30 -0.03 -39.15 -18.94
C ARG A 30 0.47 -38.42 -17.70
N PHE A 31 -0.21 -37.34 -17.30
CA PHE A 31 0.12 -36.57 -16.11
C PHE A 31 -0.10 -37.34 -14.80
N SER A 32 -1.14 -38.17 -14.70
CA SER A 32 -1.33 -39.10 -13.56
C SER A 32 -0.29 -40.23 -13.51
N GLY A 33 0.66 -40.21 -14.45
CA GLY A 33 1.81 -41.09 -14.50
C GLY A 33 1.51 -42.39 -15.22
N THR A 34 0.65 -42.42 -16.26
CA THR A 34 0.37 -43.58 -17.11
C THR A 34 1.27 -43.61 -18.35
N ASP A 35 1.93 -44.73 -18.64
CA ASP A 35 2.87 -44.90 -19.77
C ASP A 35 2.13 -45.11 -21.09
N ILE A 36 1.42 -44.07 -21.54
CA ILE A 36 0.70 -44.07 -22.81
C ILE A 36 1.66 -43.59 -23.91
N PRO A 37 1.95 -44.40 -24.95
CA PRO A 37 2.81 -44.01 -26.07
C PRO A 37 2.38 -42.69 -26.72
N GLU A 38 3.35 -41.89 -27.18
CA GLU A 38 3.08 -40.58 -27.80
C GLU A 38 2.23 -40.66 -29.08
N GLU A 39 2.23 -41.83 -29.73
CA GLU A 39 1.51 -42.13 -30.97
C GLU A 39 -0.01 -42.28 -30.78
N VAL A 40 -0.47 -42.56 -29.55
CA VAL A 40 -1.89 -42.78 -29.25
C VAL A 40 -2.61 -41.44 -29.10
N GLN A 41 -3.55 -41.14 -30.00
CA GLN A 41 -4.27 -39.85 -30.05
C GLN A 41 -5.77 -39.97 -29.77
N SER A 42 -6.32 -41.18 -29.72
CA SER A 42 -7.74 -41.42 -29.40
C SER A 42 -7.91 -42.60 -28.44
N ILE A 43 -9.00 -42.57 -27.65
CA ILE A 43 -9.39 -43.67 -26.76
C ILE A 43 -9.66 -44.97 -27.55
N ARG A 44 -9.91 -44.88 -28.86
CA ARG A 44 -10.08 -46.04 -29.77
C ARG A 44 -8.84 -46.93 -29.90
N GLU A 45 -7.66 -46.35 -29.70
CA GLU A 45 -6.37 -47.04 -29.84
C GLU A 45 -5.91 -47.68 -28.52
N PHE A 46 -6.70 -47.56 -27.44
CA PHE A 46 -6.38 -48.13 -26.14
C PHE A 46 -6.56 -49.64 -26.14
N THR A 47 -5.49 -50.36 -25.81
CA THR A 47 -5.57 -51.80 -25.53
C THR A 47 -6.20 -52.05 -24.16
N THR A 48 -6.76 -53.25 -23.96
CA THR A 48 -7.32 -53.66 -22.66
C THR A 48 -6.30 -53.53 -21.51
N GLU A 49 -5.01 -53.71 -21.81
CA GLU A 49 -3.92 -53.54 -20.85
C GLU A 49 -3.70 -52.08 -20.47
N LEU A 50 -3.69 -51.17 -21.45
CA LEU A 50 -3.59 -49.72 -21.21
C LEU A 50 -4.78 -49.16 -20.44
N ILE A 51 -5.99 -49.69 -20.67
CA ILE A 51 -7.20 -49.28 -19.95
C ILE A 51 -7.09 -49.65 -18.47
N VAL A 52 -6.74 -50.91 -18.18
CA VAL A 52 -6.58 -51.40 -16.81
C VAL A 52 -5.46 -50.65 -16.10
N GLU A 53 -4.36 -50.40 -16.78
CA GLU A 53 -3.23 -49.62 -16.26
C GLU A 53 -3.62 -48.18 -15.94
N SER A 54 -4.31 -47.50 -16.86
CA SER A 54 -4.81 -46.12 -16.68
C SER A 54 -5.73 -46.02 -15.46
N VAL A 55 -6.66 -46.95 -15.32
CA VAL A 55 -7.62 -46.97 -14.20
C VAL A 55 -6.90 -47.26 -12.88
N VAL A 56 -6.00 -48.25 -12.83
CA VAL A 56 -5.23 -48.57 -11.61
C VAL A 56 -4.36 -47.38 -11.16
N ARG A 57 -3.70 -46.71 -12.11
CA ARG A 57 -2.84 -45.56 -11.80
C ARG A 57 -3.68 -44.36 -11.33
N CYS A 58 -4.83 -44.07 -11.95
CA CYS A 58 -5.78 -43.07 -11.44
C CYS A 58 -6.28 -43.40 -10.02
N LEU A 59 -6.69 -44.66 -9.78
CA LEU A 59 -7.15 -45.09 -8.46
C LEU A 59 -6.07 -44.97 -7.38
N ARG A 60 -4.80 -45.19 -7.73
CA ARG A 60 -3.67 -45.04 -6.80
C ARG A 60 -3.43 -43.59 -6.39
N VAL A 61 -3.66 -42.65 -7.30
CA VAL A 61 -3.54 -41.21 -7.00
C VAL A 61 -4.73 -40.72 -6.17
N ILE A 62 -5.94 -41.20 -6.46
CA ILE A 62 -7.17 -40.78 -5.75
C ILE A 62 -7.26 -41.42 -4.37
N ASN A 63 -6.97 -42.71 -4.26
CA ASN A 63 -7.02 -43.47 -3.01
C ASN A 63 -5.81 -44.43 -2.91
N PRO A 64 -4.70 -43.98 -2.29
CA PRO A 64 -3.46 -44.75 -2.20
C PRO A 64 -3.60 -46.12 -1.52
N SER A 65 -4.59 -46.28 -0.63
CA SER A 65 -4.83 -47.54 0.09
C SER A 65 -5.43 -48.64 -0.80
N VAL A 66 -6.32 -48.28 -1.73
CA VAL A 66 -6.99 -49.23 -2.63
C VAL A 66 -6.15 -49.46 -3.90
N GLY A 67 -5.54 -48.41 -4.45
CA GLY A 67 -4.73 -48.50 -5.67
C GLY A 67 -3.34 -49.14 -5.50
N SER A 68 -2.87 -49.34 -4.26
CA SER A 68 -1.64 -50.10 -3.97
C SER A 68 -1.87 -51.61 -3.89
N SER A 69 -3.09 -52.04 -3.55
CA SER A 69 -3.48 -53.46 -3.54
C SER A 69 -3.84 -54.03 -4.93
N LEU A 70 -4.01 -53.15 -5.93
CA LEU A 70 -4.41 -53.54 -7.28
C LEU A 70 -3.20 -53.63 -8.22
N CYS A 71 -3.12 -54.74 -8.97
CA CYS A 71 -2.06 -54.96 -9.96
C CYS A 71 -2.38 -54.23 -11.26
N HIS A 72 -1.40 -53.53 -11.83
CA HIS A 72 -1.49 -52.80 -13.09
C HIS A 72 -1.25 -53.69 -14.33
N VAL A 73 -0.86 -54.96 -14.12
CA VAL A 73 -0.57 -55.93 -15.20
C VAL A 73 -1.60 -57.06 -15.18
N LEU A 74 -2.20 -57.36 -16.34
CA LEU A 74 -3.19 -58.43 -16.50
C LEU A 74 -2.49 -59.81 -16.56
N PRO A 75 -2.85 -60.77 -15.69
CA PRO A 75 -2.34 -62.14 -15.74
C PRO A 75 -2.81 -62.89 -17.01
N PRO A 76 -2.10 -63.93 -17.48
CA PRO A 76 -2.49 -64.68 -18.69
C PRO A 76 -3.78 -65.52 -18.53
N GLY A 77 -4.19 -65.84 -17.30
CA GLY A 77 -5.39 -66.66 -17.02
C GLY A 77 -6.69 -65.87 -16.91
N MET A 78 -7.74 -66.27 -17.63
CA MET A 78 -9.04 -65.59 -17.66
C MET A 78 -9.73 -65.46 -16.29
N SER A 79 -9.60 -66.45 -15.41
CA SER A 79 -10.17 -66.39 -14.05
C SER A 79 -9.50 -65.34 -13.17
N ALA A 80 -8.21 -65.08 -13.37
CA ALA A 80 -7.49 -64.02 -12.67
C ALA A 80 -7.83 -62.64 -13.22
N ARG A 81 -8.00 -62.52 -14.55
CA ARG A 81 -8.48 -61.29 -15.22
C ARG A 81 -9.88 -60.90 -14.75
N PHE A 82 -10.79 -61.87 -14.60
CA PHE A 82 -12.13 -61.64 -14.06
C PHE A 82 -12.10 -61.05 -12.65
N ARG A 83 -11.27 -61.62 -11.76
CA ARG A 83 -11.14 -61.12 -10.37
C ARG A 83 -10.63 -59.68 -10.33
N ILE A 84 -9.61 -59.36 -11.13
CA ILE A 84 -9.06 -57.99 -11.21
C ILE A 84 -10.12 -57.03 -11.77
N GLY A 85 -10.79 -57.40 -12.86
CA GLY A 85 -11.86 -56.57 -13.43
C GLY A 85 -13.02 -56.31 -12.46
N MET A 86 -13.37 -57.30 -11.63
CA MET A 86 -14.38 -57.13 -10.59
C MET A 86 -13.90 -56.23 -9.45
N SER A 87 -12.66 -56.38 -9.00
CA SER A 87 -12.07 -55.51 -7.97
C SER A 87 -11.95 -54.06 -8.43
N LEU A 88 -11.64 -53.81 -9.71
CA LEU A 88 -11.61 -52.47 -10.30
C LEU A 88 -13.01 -51.87 -10.39
N ALA A 89 -14.00 -52.66 -10.82
CA ALA A 89 -15.38 -52.23 -10.86
C ALA A 89 -15.88 -51.81 -9.47
N GLN A 90 -15.61 -52.61 -8.44
CA GLN A 90 -15.98 -52.31 -7.06
C GLN A 90 -15.30 -51.03 -6.56
N ALA A 91 -13.99 -50.87 -6.81
CA ALA A 91 -13.27 -49.66 -6.42
C ALA A 91 -13.84 -48.38 -7.07
N CYS A 92 -14.24 -48.45 -8.35
CA CYS A 92 -14.89 -47.34 -9.04
C CYS A 92 -16.31 -47.06 -8.52
N GLN A 93 -17.07 -48.09 -8.14
CA GLN A 93 -18.40 -47.95 -7.53
C GLN A 93 -18.31 -47.34 -6.13
N ASP A 94 -17.35 -47.78 -5.31
CA ASP A 94 -17.10 -47.23 -3.97
C ASP A 94 -16.68 -45.75 -4.01
N LEU A 95 -16.08 -45.30 -5.12
CA LEU A 95 -15.78 -43.89 -5.39
C LEU A 95 -17.01 -43.07 -5.83
N GLY A 96 -18.16 -43.69 -6.00
CA GLY A 96 -19.44 -43.03 -6.32
C GLY A 96 -19.74 -42.92 -7.82
N TYR A 97 -19.17 -43.78 -8.67
CA TYR A 97 -19.55 -43.82 -10.08
C TYR A 97 -21.00 -44.33 -10.24
N GLN A 98 -21.83 -43.59 -10.98
CA GLN A 98 -23.27 -43.87 -11.10
C GLN A 98 -23.65 -44.84 -12.25
N GLY A 99 -22.71 -45.21 -13.11
CA GLY A 99 -22.96 -46.15 -14.21
C GLY A 99 -22.74 -47.61 -13.82
N GLU A 100 -23.38 -48.54 -14.54
CA GLU A 100 -23.11 -49.98 -14.41
C GLU A 100 -21.68 -50.29 -14.87
N VAL A 101 -20.80 -50.62 -13.93
CA VAL A 101 -19.41 -51.03 -14.21
C VAL A 101 -19.22 -52.46 -13.72
N GLY A 102 -18.72 -53.32 -14.60
CA GLY A 102 -18.37 -54.70 -14.28
C GLY A 102 -17.05 -55.11 -14.92
N TYR A 103 -16.66 -56.39 -14.75
CA TYR A 103 -15.45 -56.92 -15.39
C TYR A 103 -15.49 -56.82 -16.92
N GLN A 104 -16.69 -56.79 -17.51
CA GLN A 104 -16.91 -56.66 -18.96
C GLN A 104 -16.47 -55.29 -19.48
N THR A 105 -16.64 -54.22 -18.70
CA THR A 105 -16.25 -52.85 -19.10
C THR A 105 -14.74 -52.73 -19.33
N PHE A 106 -13.93 -53.53 -18.61
CA PHE A 106 -12.47 -53.50 -18.73
C PHE A 106 -11.91 -54.55 -19.71
N LEU A 107 -12.56 -55.72 -19.81
CA LEU A 107 -12.09 -56.83 -20.66
C LEU A 107 -12.70 -56.83 -22.07
N TYR A 108 -13.90 -56.25 -22.22
CA TYR A 108 -14.69 -56.17 -23.46
C TYR A 108 -15.18 -54.73 -23.65
N SER A 109 -14.21 -53.84 -23.57
CA SER A 109 -14.28 -52.39 -23.62
C SER A 109 -15.18 -51.80 -24.71
N ASN A 110 -16.17 -51.00 -24.30
CA ASN A 110 -16.99 -50.17 -25.19
C ASN A 110 -16.51 -48.69 -25.10
N GLU A 111 -16.21 -48.08 -26.24
CA GLU A 111 -15.63 -46.72 -26.35
C GLU A 111 -16.37 -45.64 -25.53
N PRO A 112 -17.72 -45.49 -25.61
CA PRO A 112 -18.43 -44.49 -24.84
C PRO A 112 -18.45 -44.77 -23.33
N GLU A 113 -18.42 -46.02 -22.91
CA GLU A 113 -18.47 -46.40 -21.49
C GLU A 113 -17.13 -46.13 -20.80
N ILE A 114 -16.02 -46.49 -21.47
CA ILE A 114 -14.68 -46.23 -20.95
C ILE A 114 -14.36 -44.75 -20.94
N ARG A 115 -14.77 -44.00 -21.97
CA ARG A 115 -14.59 -42.55 -22.00
C ARG A 115 -15.27 -41.87 -20.80
N ARG A 116 -16.52 -42.26 -20.50
CA ARG A 116 -17.24 -41.74 -19.32
C ARG A 116 -16.55 -42.12 -18.00
N LEU A 117 -16.05 -43.35 -17.91
CA LEU A 117 -15.34 -43.84 -16.73
C LEU A 117 -14.02 -43.09 -16.50
N LEU A 118 -13.20 -42.93 -17.54
CA LEU A 118 -11.93 -42.20 -17.47
C LEU A 118 -12.14 -40.71 -17.18
N LEU A 119 -13.17 -40.10 -17.77
CA LEU A 119 -13.50 -38.70 -17.49
C LEU A 119 -13.94 -38.49 -16.04
N PHE A 120 -14.74 -39.40 -15.49
CA PHE A 120 -15.07 -39.40 -14.07
C PHE A 120 -13.83 -39.54 -13.17
N LEU A 121 -12.92 -40.46 -13.51
CA LEU A 121 -11.71 -40.67 -12.72
C LEU A 121 -10.77 -39.46 -12.79
N VAL A 122 -10.60 -38.86 -13.97
CA VAL A 122 -9.79 -37.64 -14.15
C VAL A 122 -10.39 -36.45 -13.40
N GLU A 123 -11.71 -36.31 -13.36
CA GLU A 123 -12.37 -35.25 -12.58
C GLU A 123 -12.12 -35.37 -11.07
N LYS A 124 -11.91 -36.61 -10.59
CA LYS A 124 -11.63 -36.93 -9.18
C LYS A 124 -10.15 -36.92 -8.82
N LEU A 125 -9.25 -36.72 -9.78
CA LEU A 125 -7.83 -36.51 -9.47
C LEU A 125 -7.66 -35.21 -8.66
N PRO A 126 -6.77 -35.18 -7.65
CA PRO A 126 -6.42 -33.94 -6.96
C PRO A 126 -5.91 -32.94 -7.99
N ARG A 127 -6.64 -31.83 -8.15
CA ARG A 127 -6.24 -30.73 -9.04
C ARG A 127 -5.09 -29.97 -8.38
N ASP A 128 -3.88 -30.47 -8.57
CA ASP A 128 -2.67 -29.70 -8.29
C ASP A 128 -2.51 -28.66 -9.40
N SER A 129 -2.55 -27.39 -9.00
CA SER A 129 -2.26 -26.21 -9.81
C SER A 129 -0.76 -26.13 -10.13
N SER A 130 -0.26 -27.17 -10.77
CA SER A 130 1.10 -27.26 -11.27
C SER A 130 1.07 -27.45 -12.78
N GLU A 131 0.63 -26.42 -13.49
CA GLU A 131 1.18 -26.21 -14.82
C GLU A 131 2.62 -25.69 -14.66
N ASP A 132 3.49 -26.21 -15.53
CA ASP A 132 4.81 -25.68 -15.87
C ASP A 132 5.99 -25.98 -14.93
N ALA A 133 6.45 -27.24 -14.95
CA ALA A 133 7.79 -27.61 -14.52
C ALA A 133 8.90 -27.20 -15.53
N ASN A 134 8.57 -26.73 -16.75
CA ASN A 134 9.54 -26.47 -17.81
C ASN A 134 9.54 -25.04 -18.39
N GLN A 135 8.91 -24.05 -17.74
CA GLN A 135 9.11 -22.63 -18.05
C GLN A 135 9.87 -21.90 -16.94
N PRO A 136 10.69 -20.88 -17.25
CA PRO A 136 11.40 -20.10 -16.24
C PRO A 136 10.37 -19.47 -15.31
N VAL A 137 10.35 -19.95 -14.07
CA VAL A 137 9.39 -19.61 -13.01
C VAL A 137 9.17 -18.10 -12.98
N GLY A 138 7.98 -17.66 -13.43
CA GLY A 138 7.61 -16.25 -13.44
C GLY A 138 7.79 -15.62 -12.05
N LYS A 139 8.26 -14.38 -11.98
CA LYS A 139 8.53 -13.68 -10.71
C LYS A 139 7.33 -13.74 -9.73
N SER A 140 6.11 -13.78 -10.25
CA SER A 140 4.86 -13.94 -9.50
C SER A 140 4.73 -15.30 -8.79
N THR A 141 5.09 -16.40 -9.44
CA THR A 141 4.99 -17.74 -8.84
C THR A 141 6.10 -17.97 -7.80
N THR A 142 7.29 -17.39 -8.02
CA THR A 142 8.35 -17.34 -7.00
C THR A 142 7.92 -16.53 -5.78
N LEU A 143 7.26 -15.39 -5.98
CA LEU A 143 6.68 -14.58 -4.91
C LEU A 143 5.61 -15.37 -4.14
N HIS A 144 4.66 -15.99 -4.83
CA HIS A 144 3.60 -16.78 -4.19
C HIS A 144 4.17 -17.97 -3.39
N ARG A 145 5.21 -18.63 -3.90
CA ARG A 145 5.91 -19.70 -3.18
C ARG A 145 6.63 -19.17 -1.94
N ALA A 146 7.28 -18.00 -2.05
CA ALA A 146 7.93 -17.34 -0.92
C ALA A 146 6.90 -16.90 0.15
N ILE A 147 5.76 -16.36 -0.28
CA ILE A 147 4.64 -16.00 0.61
C ILE A 147 4.09 -17.25 1.30
N ALA A 148 3.83 -18.32 0.55
CA ALA A 148 3.32 -19.57 1.11
C ALA A 148 4.31 -20.20 2.10
N ALA A 149 5.61 -20.16 1.79
CA ALA A 149 6.67 -20.62 2.69
C ALA A 149 6.72 -19.78 3.97
N ALA A 150 6.66 -18.45 3.86
CA ALA A 150 6.65 -17.54 5.00
C ALA A 150 5.40 -17.74 5.88
N ILE A 151 4.21 -17.91 5.27
CA ILE A 151 2.97 -18.20 6.00
C ILE A 151 3.09 -19.55 6.72
N LYS A 152 3.60 -20.58 6.05
CA LYS A 152 3.79 -21.90 6.65
C LYS A 152 4.78 -21.86 7.82
N GLU A 153 5.86 -21.10 7.71
CA GLU A 153 6.82 -20.88 8.78
C GLU A 153 6.20 -20.11 9.96
N GLN A 154 5.40 -19.08 9.70
CA GLN A 154 4.69 -18.32 10.74
C GLN A 154 3.64 -19.16 11.46
N LEU A 155 2.92 -20.01 10.75
CA LEU A 155 1.91 -20.92 11.32
C LEU A 155 2.53 -22.08 12.10
N ALA A 156 3.78 -22.45 11.83
CA ALA A 156 4.52 -23.46 12.58
C ALA A 156 4.98 -22.95 13.97
N VAL A 157 4.97 -21.63 14.20
CA VAL A 157 5.34 -21.05 15.50
C VAL A 157 4.18 -21.23 16.49
N PRO A 158 4.40 -21.85 17.67
CA PRO A 158 3.35 -21.98 18.67
C PRO A 158 2.83 -20.61 19.11
N TRP A 159 1.51 -20.47 19.19
CA TRP A 159 0.90 -19.24 19.65
C TRP A 159 1.16 -19.06 21.16
N VAL A 160 1.74 -17.92 21.52
CA VAL A 160 2.02 -17.54 22.91
C VAL A 160 1.43 -16.14 23.16
N PRO A 161 0.79 -15.88 24.33
CA PRO A 161 0.27 -14.56 24.66
C PRO A 161 1.35 -13.47 24.54
N PRO A 162 1.04 -12.24 24.06
CA PRO A 162 2.02 -11.17 23.86
C PRO A 162 2.92 -10.87 25.06
N ALA A 163 2.39 -11.01 26.29
CA ALA A 163 3.13 -10.80 27.53
C ALA A 163 4.20 -11.89 27.82
N CYS A 164 4.10 -13.05 27.19
CA CYS A 164 4.98 -14.20 27.39
C CYS A 164 5.91 -14.44 26.18
N ARG A 165 5.87 -13.57 25.16
CA ARG A 165 6.71 -13.71 23.95
C ARG A 165 8.14 -13.24 24.26
N THR A 166 9.12 -14.07 23.90
CA THR A 166 10.54 -13.66 23.89
C THR A 166 10.79 -12.58 22.83
N PRO A 167 11.85 -11.76 22.94
CA PRO A 167 12.17 -10.74 21.94
C PRO A 167 12.26 -11.28 20.51
N ARG A 168 12.76 -12.51 20.35
CA ARG A 168 12.83 -13.23 19.07
C ARG A 168 11.44 -13.53 18.50
N LEU A 169 10.51 -14.00 19.33
CA LEU A 169 9.11 -14.25 18.92
C LEU A 169 8.35 -12.95 18.65
N GLN A 170 8.67 -11.87 19.38
CA GLN A 170 8.08 -10.55 19.14
C GLN A 170 8.45 -9.99 17.77
N LEU A 171 9.70 -10.18 17.33
CA LEU A 171 10.17 -9.79 16.01
C LEU A 171 9.54 -10.63 14.89
N LEU A 172 9.53 -11.96 15.05
CA LEU A 172 8.99 -12.89 14.05
C LEU A 172 7.49 -12.72 13.81
N GLN A 173 6.73 -12.39 14.86
CA GLN A 173 5.27 -12.23 14.79
C GLN A 173 4.84 -10.75 14.66
N GLY A 174 5.75 -9.83 14.36
CA GLY A 174 5.43 -8.40 14.19
C GLY A 174 4.80 -7.74 15.43
N SER A 175 5.02 -8.32 16.60
CA SER A 175 4.38 -7.90 17.86
C SER A 175 5.23 -6.98 18.72
N CYS A 176 6.45 -6.65 18.28
CA CYS A 176 7.35 -5.70 18.94
C CYS A 176 6.76 -4.27 19.04
N LEU A 177 5.81 -3.91 18.15
CA LEU A 177 5.12 -2.62 18.16
C LEU A 177 3.73 -2.66 18.82
N LEU A 178 3.27 -3.84 19.26
CA LEU A 178 1.96 -3.96 19.90
C LEU A 178 2.01 -3.38 21.31
N LYS A 179 1.28 -2.28 21.51
CA LYS A 179 1.01 -1.75 22.85
C LYS A 179 -0.20 -2.46 23.44
N ARG A 180 -0.19 -2.67 24.75
CA ARG A 180 -1.35 -3.22 25.47
C ARG A 180 -2.55 -2.31 25.23
N PHE A 181 -3.64 -2.87 24.71
CA PHE A 181 -4.91 -2.15 24.64
C PHE A 181 -5.42 -1.93 26.06
N GLN A 182 -5.36 -0.68 26.51
CA GLN A 182 -5.81 -0.27 27.84
C GLN A 182 -6.56 1.05 27.69
N ALA A 183 -7.89 0.96 27.66
CA ALA A 183 -8.77 2.10 27.75
C ALA A 183 -8.88 2.58 29.21
N GLN A 184 -9.04 3.89 29.36
CA GLN A 184 -9.34 4.57 30.61
C GLN A 184 -10.49 5.53 30.35
N HIS A 185 -11.32 5.77 31.36
CA HIS A 185 -12.48 6.62 31.22
C HIS A 185 -12.09 8.05 30.86
N LEU A 186 -12.66 8.58 29.79
CA LEU A 186 -12.48 9.96 29.33
C LEU A 186 -13.73 10.78 29.58
N VAL A 187 -13.57 12.04 29.96
CA VAL A 187 -14.68 12.98 30.13
C VAL A 187 -14.58 14.03 29.03
N LEU A 188 -15.54 14.01 28.11
CA LEU A 188 -15.70 15.05 27.10
C LEU A 188 -16.79 16.05 27.55
N PRO A 189 -16.57 17.36 27.36
CA PRO A 189 -17.65 18.34 27.48
C PRO A 189 -18.76 17.99 26.50
N ARG A 190 -19.96 17.70 27.01
CA ARG A 190 -21.17 17.52 26.19
C ARG A 190 -22.09 18.72 26.39
N GLU A 191 -22.72 19.18 25.31
CA GLU A 191 -23.70 20.29 25.37
C GLU A 191 -25.06 19.82 25.88
N SER A 192 -25.37 18.55 25.63
CA SER A 192 -26.57 17.85 26.08
C SER A 192 -26.20 16.44 26.54
N ASP A 193 -26.76 16.00 27.65
CA ASP A 193 -26.60 14.63 28.14
C ASP A 193 -27.84 13.85 27.69
N PRO A 194 -27.74 12.71 26.97
CA PRO A 194 -28.90 11.94 26.53
C PRO A 194 -29.85 11.55 27.67
N PHE A 195 -29.34 11.53 28.90
CA PHE A 195 -30.06 11.15 30.10
C PHE A 195 -30.57 12.32 30.94
N TRP A 196 -29.99 13.51 30.85
CA TRP A 196 -30.32 14.64 31.74
C TRP A 196 -30.78 15.90 31.00
N GLY A 197 -30.80 15.87 29.66
CA GLY A 197 -31.18 17.02 28.85
C GLY A 197 -30.13 18.13 28.93
N LYS A 198 -30.54 19.34 29.31
CA LYS A 198 -29.62 20.49 29.44
C LYS A 198 -28.66 20.26 30.60
N VAL A 199 -27.37 20.38 30.33
CA VAL A 199 -26.31 20.24 31.34
C VAL A 199 -26.46 21.34 32.41
N PRO A 200 -26.46 20.99 33.72
CA PRO A 200 -26.53 21.95 34.81
C PRO A 200 -25.43 23.02 34.73
N PRO A 201 -25.69 24.27 35.16
CA PRO A 201 -24.71 25.36 35.07
C PRO A 201 -23.41 25.05 35.82
N GLU A 202 -23.49 24.40 36.98
CA GLU A 202 -22.35 23.96 37.80
C GLU A 202 -21.42 23.00 37.03
N ARG A 203 -22.00 22.11 36.21
CA ARG A 203 -21.25 21.13 35.42
C ARG A 203 -20.59 21.77 34.20
N LYS A 204 -21.20 22.82 33.63
CA LYS A 204 -20.57 23.65 32.58
C LYS A 204 -19.39 24.43 33.14
N GLU A 205 -19.54 25.01 34.33
CA GLU A 205 -18.44 25.70 35.01
C GLU A 205 -17.29 24.74 35.33
N PHE A 206 -17.60 23.50 35.74
CA PHE A 206 -16.59 22.45 35.90
C PHE A 206 -15.82 22.16 34.61
N PHE A 207 -16.52 22.00 33.47
CA PHE A 207 -15.87 21.75 32.19
C PHE A 207 -14.96 22.89 31.74
N VAL A 208 -15.31 24.14 32.04
CA VAL A 208 -14.52 25.31 31.64
C VAL A 208 -13.33 25.55 32.57
N LYS A 209 -13.51 25.39 33.89
CA LYS A 209 -12.50 25.77 34.88
C LYS A 209 -11.58 24.64 35.35
N PHE A 210 -12.06 23.39 35.37
CA PHE A 210 -11.38 22.30 36.07
C PHE A 210 -11.10 21.06 35.21
N LEU A 211 -11.74 20.91 34.04
CA LEU A 211 -11.52 19.75 33.19
C LEU A 211 -10.21 19.91 32.37
N PRO A 212 -9.23 18.99 32.52
CA PRO A 212 -8.03 19.00 31.69
C PRO A 212 -8.35 18.65 30.23
N PRO A 213 -7.54 19.08 29.25
CA PRO A 213 -7.67 18.61 27.88
C PRO A 213 -7.53 17.09 27.81
N VAL A 214 -8.17 16.45 26.83
CA VAL A 214 -8.28 14.97 26.73
C VAL A 214 -6.92 14.26 26.79
N SER A 215 -5.88 14.86 26.22
CA SER A 215 -4.50 14.36 26.26
C SER A 215 -3.87 14.39 27.66
N ALA A 216 -4.34 15.27 28.55
CA ALA A 216 -3.88 15.43 29.93
C ALA A 216 -4.77 14.73 30.97
N GLN A 217 -5.95 14.22 30.58
CA GLN A 217 -6.81 13.42 31.46
C GLN A 217 -6.25 12.01 31.73
N LEU A 218 -5.30 11.55 30.90
CA LEU A 218 -4.77 10.19 30.95
C LEU A 218 -3.39 10.16 31.59
N SER A 219 -3.17 9.19 32.48
CA SER A 219 -1.86 9.00 33.11
C SER A 219 -0.81 8.44 32.13
N ARG A 220 -1.23 7.89 30.99
CA ARG A 220 -0.36 7.30 29.97
C ARG A 220 -0.78 7.76 28.56
N PRO A 221 0.11 8.40 27.78
CA PRO A 221 -0.23 8.86 26.43
C PRO A 221 -0.53 7.70 25.46
N ALA A 222 0.02 6.51 25.71
CA ALA A 222 -0.28 5.31 24.93
C ALA A 222 -1.74 4.82 25.04
N SER A 223 -2.46 5.24 26.08
CA SER A 223 -3.87 4.87 26.31
C SER A 223 -4.86 5.78 25.61
N LEU A 224 -4.41 6.91 25.02
CA LEU A 224 -5.30 7.90 24.39
C LEU A 224 -6.19 7.30 23.30
N MET A 225 -5.58 6.61 22.33
CA MET A 225 -6.34 6.01 21.22
C MET A 225 -7.27 4.89 21.68
N PRO A 226 -6.85 3.91 22.51
CA PRO A 226 -7.76 2.92 23.09
C PRO A 226 -8.95 3.55 23.83
N SER A 227 -8.71 4.58 24.65
CA SER A 227 -9.76 5.26 25.42
C SER A 227 -10.76 6.01 24.54
N LEU A 228 -10.30 6.67 23.48
CA LEU A 228 -11.17 7.35 22.52
C LEU A 228 -12.02 6.38 21.72
N LEU A 229 -11.41 5.26 21.28
CA LEU A 229 -12.13 4.20 20.58
C LEU A 229 -13.19 3.57 21.47
N GLU A 230 -12.88 3.27 22.73
CA GLU A 230 -13.83 2.71 23.69
C GLU A 230 -15.00 3.67 23.95
N LEU A 231 -14.70 4.97 24.12
CA LEU A 231 -15.72 6.00 24.32
C LEU A 231 -16.68 6.06 23.12
N ASN A 232 -16.14 6.13 21.90
CA ASN A 232 -16.93 6.15 20.67
C ASN A 232 -17.74 4.87 20.48
N MET A 233 -17.14 3.71 20.75
CA MET A 233 -17.83 2.41 20.67
C MET A 233 -18.99 2.34 21.66
N ALA A 234 -18.80 2.82 22.89
CA ALA A 234 -19.87 2.88 23.90
C ALA A 234 -20.99 3.84 23.51
N GLU A 235 -20.67 4.99 22.91
CA GLU A 235 -21.67 5.94 22.40
C GLU A 235 -22.48 5.34 21.24
N LEU A 236 -21.82 4.68 20.29
CA LEU A 236 -22.49 4.02 19.17
C LEU A 236 -23.32 2.82 19.61
N SER A 237 -22.80 2.00 20.52
CA SER A 237 -23.54 0.83 21.03
C SER A 237 -24.77 1.26 21.81
N THR A 238 -24.66 2.28 22.68
CA THR A 238 -25.81 2.80 23.43
C THR A 238 -26.86 3.44 22.52
N ALA A 239 -26.45 4.12 21.45
CA ALA A 239 -27.37 4.65 20.44
C ALA A 239 -28.06 3.54 19.64
N GLN A 240 -27.33 2.51 19.23
CA GLN A 240 -27.87 1.37 18.48
C GLN A 240 -28.83 0.54 19.34
N ASP A 241 -28.46 0.25 20.59
CA ASP A 241 -29.29 -0.47 21.54
C ASP A 241 -30.58 0.30 21.82
N TRP A 242 -30.48 1.62 21.99
CA TRP A 242 -31.64 2.49 22.10
C TRP A 242 -32.53 2.43 20.86
N GLU A 243 -31.96 2.54 19.66
CA GLU A 243 -32.73 2.50 18.42
C GLU A 243 -33.44 1.15 18.24
N ASN A 244 -32.75 0.05 18.56
CA ASN A 244 -33.31 -1.29 18.51
C ASN A 244 -34.45 -1.48 19.53
N GLU A 245 -34.27 -0.98 20.75
CA GLU A 245 -35.29 -1.02 21.80
C GLU A 245 -36.49 -0.13 21.45
N TRP A 246 -36.24 1.06 20.94
CA TRP A 246 -37.28 1.99 20.51
C TRP A 246 -38.09 1.40 19.36
N LYS A 247 -37.43 0.83 18.34
CA LYS A 247 -38.10 0.17 17.21
C LYS A 247 -38.90 -1.07 17.62
N SER A 248 -38.41 -1.84 18.60
CA SER A 248 -39.07 -3.09 19.02
C SER A 248 -40.18 -2.89 20.05
N GLN A 249 -39.92 -2.16 21.12
CA GLN A 249 -40.83 -2.00 22.28
C GLN A 249 -41.37 -0.57 22.41
N GLY A 250 -40.59 0.43 22.00
CA GLY A 250 -40.94 1.84 22.11
C GLY A 250 -42.09 2.26 21.20
N LEU A 251 -42.06 1.91 19.91
CA LEU A 251 -43.09 2.27 18.93
C LEU A 251 -44.48 1.74 19.30
N GLY A 252 -44.55 0.57 19.92
CA GLY A 252 -45.81 -0.03 20.39
C GLY A 252 -46.37 0.61 21.67
N SER A 253 -45.58 1.41 22.39
CA SER A 253 -45.96 1.99 23.69
C SER A 253 -46.87 3.22 23.59
N ARG A 254 -46.98 3.86 22.41
CA ARG A 254 -47.72 5.12 22.17
C ARG A 254 -47.28 6.30 23.05
N MET A 255 -46.10 6.22 23.67
CA MET A 255 -45.50 7.31 24.44
C MET A 255 -44.53 8.09 23.55
N THR A 256 -44.20 9.32 23.92
CA THR A 256 -43.06 10.01 23.27
C THR A 256 -41.72 9.36 23.69
N PRO A 257 -40.65 9.50 22.89
CA PRO A 257 -39.32 8.97 23.24
C PRO A 257 -38.85 9.40 24.64
N GLU A 258 -39.10 10.66 25.01
CA GLU A 258 -38.74 11.25 26.30
C GLU A 258 -39.53 10.64 27.46
N GLU A 259 -40.84 10.47 27.29
CA GLU A 259 -41.71 9.83 28.28
C GLU A 259 -41.36 8.34 28.48
N TYR A 260 -41.03 7.63 27.39
CA TYR A 260 -40.60 6.24 27.45
C TYR A 260 -39.28 6.08 28.21
N HIS A 261 -38.30 6.97 27.97
CA HIS A 261 -37.06 7.02 28.74
C HIS A 261 -37.31 7.25 30.23
N GLN A 262 -38.19 8.19 30.59
CA GLN A 262 -38.51 8.48 31.99
C GLN A 262 -39.24 7.32 32.66
N TRP A 263 -40.21 6.71 31.99
CA TRP A 263 -40.92 5.52 32.48
C TRP A 263 -39.96 4.35 32.71
N LYS A 264 -39.08 4.07 31.73
CA LYS A 264 -38.09 3.00 31.84
C LYS A 264 -37.13 3.25 33.00
N ARG A 265 -36.65 4.49 33.18
CA ARG A 265 -35.79 4.88 34.30
C ARG A 265 -36.48 4.62 35.64
N GLN A 266 -37.70 5.11 35.82
CA GLN A 266 -38.45 4.93 37.07
C GLN A 266 -38.70 3.45 37.36
N ARG A 267 -39.04 2.66 36.33
CA ARG A 267 -39.21 1.20 36.45
C ARG A 267 -37.92 0.50 36.85
N LEU A 268 -36.79 0.85 36.25
CA LEU A 268 -35.48 0.29 36.57
C LEU A 268 -35.02 0.70 37.97
N GLN A 269 -35.21 1.97 38.35
CA GLN A 269 -34.91 2.45 39.71
C GLN A 269 -35.74 1.72 40.76
N ARG A 270 -37.05 1.53 40.53
CA ARG A 270 -37.91 0.73 41.42
C ARG A 270 -37.42 -0.71 41.51
N ARG A 271 -37.09 -1.35 40.38
CA ARG A 271 -36.53 -2.72 40.37
C ARG A 271 -35.19 -2.82 41.10
N LEU A 272 -34.29 -1.87 40.90
CA LEU A 272 -33.00 -1.83 41.60
C LEU A 272 -33.23 -1.64 43.10
N LEU A 273 -34.09 -0.71 43.51
CA LEU A 273 -34.44 -0.51 44.92
C LEU A 273 -35.07 -1.75 45.53
N ASP A 274 -35.94 -2.45 44.80
CA ASP A 274 -36.55 -3.70 45.26
C ASP A 274 -35.51 -4.83 45.35
N GLN A 275 -34.57 -4.93 44.41
CA GLN A 275 -33.45 -5.87 44.47
C GLN A 275 -32.50 -5.55 45.62
N PHE A 276 -32.16 -4.28 45.87
CA PHE A 276 -31.37 -3.87 47.02
C PHE A 276 -32.10 -4.15 48.34
N ARG A 277 -33.42 -3.96 48.39
CA ARG A 277 -34.24 -4.33 49.56
C ARG A 277 -34.33 -5.83 49.77
N GLN A 278 -34.32 -6.64 48.71
CA GLN A 278 -34.33 -8.11 48.77
C GLN A 278 -32.93 -8.68 49.09
N ALA A 279 -31.87 -8.04 48.61
CA ALA A 279 -30.48 -8.43 48.86
C ALA A 279 -29.97 -7.95 50.22
N SER A 280 -30.62 -6.94 50.83
CA SER A 280 -30.43 -6.59 52.23
C SER A 280 -31.14 -7.64 53.09
N PRO A 281 -30.43 -8.48 53.86
CA PRO A 281 -31.08 -9.51 54.66
C PRO A 281 -32.04 -8.84 55.64
N ARG A 282 -33.25 -9.40 55.78
CA ARG A 282 -34.19 -9.08 56.86
C ARG A 282 -33.43 -9.17 58.20
N ALA A 283 -33.00 -8.03 58.73
CA ALA A 283 -32.68 -7.92 60.13
C ALA A 283 -33.96 -8.25 60.90
N GLY A 284 -33.91 -9.31 61.71
CA GLY A 284 -34.95 -9.63 62.68
C GLY A 284 -35.14 -8.50 63.70
N PRO A 285 -36.15 -8.61 64.59
CA PRO A 285 -36.53 -7.49 65.43
C PRO A 285 -35.41 -7.15 66.43
N ALA A 286 -35.06 -5.87 66.45
CA ALA A 286 -34.20 -5.16 67.41
C ALA A 286 -32.72 -5.58 67.45
N HIS A 287 -31.84 -4.70 66.95
CA HIS A 287 -30.75 -4.08 67.73
C HIS A 287 -30.36 -2.76 67.05
N GLN A 288 -30.41 -1.66 67.81
CA GLN A 288 -29.95 -0.34 67.41
C GLN A 288 -28.41 -0.38 67.30
N GLY A 289 -27.88 -0.52 66.08
CA GLY A 289 -26.45 -0.38 65.77
C GLY A 289 -26.21 0.94 65.04
N THR A 290 -25.42 1.82 65.66
CA THR A 290 -25.21 3.23 65.33
C THR A 290 -24.34 3.42 64.08
N ALA A 291 -24.38 4.64 63.52
CA ALA A 291 -23.60 5.14 62.37
C ALA A 291 -22.05 5.04 62.49
N GLN A 292 -21.53 4.35 63.51
CA GLN A 292 -20.10 4.17 63.76
C GLN A 292 -19.44 3.20 62.77
N ASP A 293 -20.13 2.18 62.28
CA ASP A 293 -19.54 1.17 61.39
C ASP A 293 -19.13 1.74 60.02
N LEU A 294 -19.87 2.73 59.51
CA LEU A 294 -19.56 3.41 58.25
C LEU A 294 -18.32 4.32 58.35
N ILE A 295 -18.11 4.95 59.51
CA ILE A 295 -16.94 5.79 59.78
C ILE A 295 -15.68 4.94 59.93
N GLN A 296 -15.81 3.76 60.56
CA GLN A 296 -14.70 2.83 60.73
C GLN A 296 -14.26 2.19 59.40
N LEU A 297 -15.22 1.93 58.50
CA LEU A 297 -14.94 1.40 57.15
C LEU A 297 -14.27 2.44 56.24
N LEU A 298 -14.65 3.73 56.36
CA LEU A 298 -14.00 4.83 55.64
C LEU A 298 -12.58 5.13 56.14
N GLY A 299 -12.32 4.91 57.44
CA GLY A 299 -10.98 5.05 58.02
C GLY A 299 -9.97 4.00 57.51
N ALA A 300 -10.43 2.80 57.16
CA ALA A 300 -9.57 1.71 56.69
C ALA A 300 -8.98 1.94 55.28
N PHE A 301 -9.63 2.76 54.45
CA PHE A 301 -9.13 3.09 53.10
C PHE A 301 -8.04 4.18 53.08
N GLY A 302 -7.76 4.83 54.21
CA GLY A 302 -6.77 5.91 54.31
C GLY A 302 -5.34 5.49 54.66
N ALA A 303 -5.08 4.22 54.97
CA ALA A 303 -3.79 3.76 55.46
C ALA A 303 -2.87 3.30 54.31
N GLY A 304 -2.18 4.23 53.65
CA GLY A 304 -1.18 3.86 52.67
C GLY A 304 -0.55 5.02 51.89
N ARG A 305 0.24 5.86 52.57
CA ARG A 305 1.42 6.56 52.01
C ARG A 305 2.16 7.32 53.10
N GLU A 306 3.25 6.73 53.58
CA GLU A 306 4.32 7.44 54.27
C GLU A 306 5.14 8.23 53.22
N HIS A 307 5.63 9.41 53.63
CA HIS A 307 6.45 10.40 52.89
C HIS A 307 5.68 11.57 52.23
N ALA A 308 5.24 12.51 53.06
CA ALA A 308 5.49 13.94 52.84
C ALA A 308 5.22 14.69 54.16
N GLY A 309 6.30 15.18 54.79
CA GLY A 309 6.19 16.08 55.93
C GLY A 309 5.65 17.45 55.53
N ALA A 310 5.05 18.12 56.52
CA ALA A 310 4.54 19.48 56.50
C ALA A 310 3.19 19.71 55.78
N LEU A 311 2.10 19.60 56.54
CA LEU A 311 1.13 20.68 56.80
C LEU A 311 -0.06 20.13 57.62
N ALA A 312 0.11 20.06 58.94
CA ALA A 312 -0.98 19.87 59.89
C ALA A 312 -1.14 21.16 60.72
N LYS A 313 -1.95 22.09 60.23
CA LYS A 313 -2.62 23.11 61.06
C LYS A 313 -4.11 22.95 60.87
N GLY A 314 -4.69 22.04 61.65
CA GLY A 314 -6.14 21.90 61.81
C GLY A 314 -6.68 23.11 62.57
N SER A 315 -7.64 23.79 61.94
CA SER A 315 -8.44 24.87 62.50
C SER A 315 -9.28 24.34 63.65
N ARG A 316 -9.07 24.89 64.86
CA ARG A 316 -9.88 24.65 66.05
C ARG A 316 -11.12 25.55 65.98
N PHE A 317 -12.24 25.03 65.50
CA PHE A 317 -13.56 25.65 65.72
C PHE A 317 -14.68 24.61 65.70
N THR A 318 -14.89 23.95 66.83
CA THR A 318 -16.19 23.40 67.23
C THR A 318 -16.30 23.48 68.75
N HIS A 319 -16.81 24.61 69.24
CA HIS A 319 -17.36 24.71 70.59
C HIS A 319 -18.81 25.16 70.46
N ASN A 320 -19.72 24.20 70.58
CA ASN A 320 -21.15 24.43 70.71
C ASN A 320 -21.44 24.89 72.14
N GLN A 321 -21.97 26.10 72.31
CA GLN A 321 -22.59 26.52 73.56
C GLN A 321 -23.98 27.11 73.26
N HIS A 322 -24.99 26.48 73.86
CA HIS A 322 -26.39 26.88 73.88
C HIS A 322 -26.56 28.37 74.21
N LEU A 323 -27.28 29.11 73.38
CA LEU A 323 -27.86 30.40 73.76
C LEU A 323 -29.37 30.28 73.74
N ALA A 324 -29.93 30.34 74.95
CA ALA A 324 -31.33 30.31 75.24
C ALA A 324 -32.01 31.61 74.76
N TYR A 325 -33.20 31.43 74.17
CA TYR A 325 -34.22 32.45 73.99
C TYR A 325 -34.52 33.14 75.33
N LYS A 326 -34.43 34.47 75.37
CA LYS A 326 -35.10 35.31 76.37
C LYS A 326 -36.06 36.25 75.65
N GLN A 327 -37.32 36.09 75.99
CA GLN A 327 -38.44 36.99 75.73
C GLN A 327 -38.46 38.09 76.82
N GLU A 328 -39.25 39.15 76.59
CA GLU A 328 -39.57 40.34 77.44
C GLU A 328 -38.87 41.64 76.98
N ALA A 329 -39.51 42.80 76.83
CA ALA A 329 -40.91 43.23 76.96
C ALA A 329 -41.11 44.60 76.25
N GLU A 330 -42.37 44.96 76.01
CA GLU A 330 -42.90 46.24 75.48
C GLU A 330 -42.52 47.46 76.37
N LEU A 331 -42.31 48.69 75.86
CA LEU A 331 -43.27 49.79 75.57
C LEU A 331 -42.44 51.11 75.41
N PRO A 332 -42.96 52.30 75.01
CA PRO A 332 -44.01 52.66 74.05
C PRO A 332 -43.61 53.80 73.05
N VAL A 333 -44.44 53.93 72.00
CA VAL A 333 -44.79 55.08 71.12
C VAL A 333 -44.12 56.45 71.36
N GLN A 334 -43.55 57.03 70.28
CA GLN A 334 -43.77 58.45 69.92
C GLN A 334 -43.91 58.61 68.40
N VAL A 335 -44.95 59.38 68.05
CA VAL A 335 -45.43 59.72 66.71
C VAL A 335 -44.69 60.97 66.24
N GLU A 336 -44.17 60.98 65.02
CA GLU A 336 -43.99 62.22 64.26
C GLU A 336 -44.52 62.05 62.83
N THR A 337 -45.36 63.00 62.47
CA THR A 337 -46.24 63.02 61.31
C THR A 337 -45.74 64.00 60.26
N LEU A 338 -45.88 63.61 58.98
CA LEU A 338 -46.09 64.43 57.77
C LEU A 338 -44.86 65.11 57.13
N PRO A 339 -44.92 65.57 55.85
CA PRO A 339 -45.97 65.37 54.82
C PRO A 339 -45.44 64.90 53.44
N VAL A 340 -46.37 64.41 52.62
CA VAL A 340 -46.24 64.28 51.15
C VAL A 340 -46.18 65.68 50.53
N SER A 341 -45.05 66.01 49.88
CA SER A 341 -44.90 67.22 49.06
C SER A 341 -44.58 66.80 47.62
N ARG A 342 -45.45 67.21 46.70
CA ARG A 342 -45.21 67.14 45.24
C ARG A 342 -44.03 68.04 44.90
N THR A 343 -42.83 67.49 44.81
CA THR A 343 -41.68 68.14 44.15
C THR A 343 -41.58 67.60 42.73
N SER A 344 -41.30 68.47 41.76
CA SER A 344 -41.18 68.12 40.35
C SER A 344 -40.12 67.01 40.17
N GLU A 345 -40.28 66.14 39.15
CA GLU A 345 -39.25 65.14 38.82
C GLU A 345 -37.86 65.77 38.54
N GLN A 346 -37.78 67.08 38.32
CA GLN A 346 -36.53 67.81 38.11
C GLN A 346 -35.73 68.01 39.41
N ASP A 347 -36.36 68.40 40.51
CA ASP A 347 -35.65 68.63 41.79
C ASP A 347 -35.15 67.31 42.42
N LEU A 348 -35.83 66.20 42.15
CA LEU A 348 -35.39 64.87 42.59
C LEU A 348 -34.17 64.39 41.79
N ARG A 349 -34.13 64.67 40.48
CA ARG A 349 -33.01 64.33 39.60
C ARG A 349 -31.77 65.17 39.89
N GLU A 350 -31.91 66.44 40.25
CA GLU A 350 -30.78 67.28 40.66
C GLU A 350 -30.17 66.83 41.99
N ARG A 351 -30.99 66.45 42.98
CA ARG A 351 -30.49 65.87 44.24
C ARG A 351 -29.79 64.52 44.02
N GLN A 352 -30.36 63.66 43.19
CA GLN A 352 -29.73 62.40 42.80
C GLN A 352 -28.43 62.63 42.04
N ALA A 353 -28.34 63.64 41.18
CA ALA A 353 -27.11 63.99 40.47
C ALA A 353 -26.02 64.50 41.43
N THR A 354 -26.37 65.33 42.41
CA THR A 354 -25.41 65.82 43.43
C THR A 354 -24.94 64.71 44.37
N GLU A 355 -25.82 63.77 44.71
CA GLU A 355 -25.46 62.59 45.51
C GLU A 355 -24.55 61.64 44.73
N LEU A 356 -24.82 61.42 43.43
CA LEU A 356 -23.94 60.64 42.56
C LEU A 356 -22.58 61.30 42.40
N GLU A 357 -22.51 62.62 42.22
CA GLU A 357 -21.25 63.35 42.09
C GLU A 357 -20.43 63.33 43.40
N ALA A 358 -21.09 63.38 44.56
CA ALA A 358 -20.45 63.19 45.86
C ALA A 358 -19.92 61.77 46.06
N LEU A 359 -20.71 60.75 45.70
CA LEU A 359 -20.30 59.35 45.77
C LEU A 359 -19.18 59.02 44.77
N GLU A 360 -19.20 59.63 43.58
CA GLU A 360 -18.11 59.54 42.60
C GLU A 360 -16.81 60.17 43.12
N GLY A 361 -16.91 61.30 43.85
CA GLY A 361 -15.78 61.91 44.55
C GLY A 361 -15.21 61.03 45.67
N GLU A 362 -16.08 60.42 46.48
CA GLU A 362 -15.67 59.46 47.53
C GLU A 362 -15.03 58.20 46.94
N LEU A 363 -15.58 57.68 45.83
CA LEU A 363 -14.99 56.57 45.08
C LEU A 363 -13.61 56.93 44.54
N GLY A 364 -13.45 58.13 43.96
CA GLY A 364 -12.17 58.63 43.48
C GLY A 364 -11.11 58.70 44.60
N HIS A 365 -11.50 59.23 45.78
CA HIS A 365 -10.60 59.29 46.92
C HIS A 365 -10.21 57.90 47.45
N LEU A 366 -11.16 56.97 47.53
CA LEU A 366 -10.87 55.59 47.94
C LEU A 366 -9.98 54.87 46.92
N MET A 367 -10.16 55.13 45.62
CA MET A 367 -9.27 54.60 44.58
C MET A 367 -7.85 55.12 44.72
N GLU A 368 -7.64 56.42 44.97
CA GLU A 368 -6.31 57.00 45.21
C GLU A 368 -5.65 56.41 46.47
N GLN A 369 -6.42 56.18 47.55
CA GLN A 369 -5.92 55.53 48.75
C GLN A 369 -5.51 54.08 48.51
N ILE A 370 -6.29 53.34 47.71
CA ILE A 370 -5.95 51.96 47.32
C ILE A 370 -4.67 51.97 46.49
N GLU A 371 -4.54 52.85 45.51
CA GLU A 371 -3.34 52.95 44.67
C GLU A 371 -2.09 53.31 45.49
N ALA A 372 -2.22 54.22 46.46
CA ALA A 372 -1.15 54.56 47.38
C ALA A 372 -0.74 53.38 48.28
N LEU A 373 -1.71 52.61 48.79
CA LEU A 373 -1.45 51.40 49.58
C LEU A 373 -0.82 50.29 48.73
N GLU A 374 -1.27 50.12 47.48
CA GLU A 374 -0.66 49.18 46.52
C GLU A 374 0.80 49.55 46.25
N GLY A 375 1.12 50.84 46.09
CA GLY A 375 2.48 51.33 45.98
C GLY A 375 3.33 51.05 47.22
N GLN A 376 2.78 51.21 48.42
CA GLN A 376 3.46 50.86 49.68
C GLN A 376 3.68 49.35 49.81
N ILE A 377 2.70 48.53 49.43
CA ILE A 377 2.83 47.07 49.42
C ILE A 377 3.92 46.64 48.43
N ALA A 378 3.98 47.27 47.25
CA ALA A 378 5.02 46.98 46.26
C ALA A 378 6.42 47.33 46.77
N THR A 379 6.60 48.51 47.39
CA THR A 379 7.90 48.91 47.97
C THR A 379 8.30 48.02 49.15
N LEU A 380 7.36 47.67 50.03
CA LEU A 380 7.60 46.71 51.12
C LEU A 380 7.93 45.31 50.57
N GLY A 381 7.29 44.86 49.49
CA GLY A 381 7.61 43.61 48.82
C GLY A 381 9.04 43.58 48.28
N LEU A 382 9.50 44.68 47.67
CA LEU A 382 10.88 44.81 47.20
C LEU A 382 11.89 44.79 48.35
N THR A 383 11.64 45.52 49.44
CA THR A 383 12.53 45.51 50.61
C THR A 383 12.57 44.14 51.31
N LEU A 384 11.43 43.45 51.41
CA LEU A 384 11.36 42.10 51.97
C LEU A 384 12.18 41.11 51.14
N THR A 385 12.02 41.11 49.81
CA THR A 385 12.79 40.21 48.93
C THR A 385 14.30 40.49 48.99
N GLN A 386 14.69 41.77 49.11
CA GLN A 386 16.10 42.14 49.31
C GLN A 386 16.65 41.59 50.64
N VAL A 387 15.93 41.81 51.75
CA VAL A 387 16.35 41.32 53.08
C VAL A 387 16.37 39.80 53.12
N GLU A 388 15.42 39.11 52.50
CA GLU A 388 15.43 37.66 52.36
C GLU A 388 16.68 37.17 51.61
N GLY A 389 17.07 37.88 50.54
CA GLY A 389 18.31 37.60 49.80
C GLY A 389 19.56 37.73 50.68
N GLU A 390 19.67 38.82 51.44
CA GLU A 390 20.79 39.06 52.36
C GLU A 390 20.85 38.00 53.48
N VAL A 391 19.70 37.61 54.03
CA VAL A 391 19.62 36.56 55.05
C VAL A 391 20.08 35.22 54.49
N ARG A 392 19.64 34.83 53.29
CA ARG A 392 20.10 33.59 52.64
C ARG A 392 21.60 33.59 52.41
N GLN A 393 22.16 34.71 51.94
CA GLN A 393 23.59 34.84 51.72
C GLN A 393 24.39 34.75 53.02
N ARG A 394 23.93 35.40 54.10
CA ARG A 394 24.56 35.31 55.43
C ARG A 394 24.47 33.89 55.99
N GLN A 395 23.35 33.19 55.81
CA GLN A 395 23.20 31.80 56.23
C GLN A 395 24.20 30.87 55.53
N LEU A 396 24.38 31.02 54.21
CA LEU A 396 25.42 30.28 53.48
C LEU A 396 26.83 30.60 54.01
N GLY A 397 27.12 31.88 54.24
CA GLY A 397 28.42 32.28 54.81
C GLY A 397 28.68 31.77 56.24
N VAL A 398 27.63 31.58 57.04
CA VAL A 398 27.73 30.96 58.38
C VAL A 398 27.98 29.45 58.26
N THR A 399 27.27 28.74 57.39
CA THR A 399 27.47 27.30 57.23
C THR A 399 28.87 26.97 56.69
N GLU A 400 29.40 27.77 55.78
CA GLU A 400 30.79 27.68 55.32
C GLU A 400 31.78 27.90 56.47
N ARG A 401 31.58 28.95 57.27
CA ARG A 401 32.44 29.24 58.44
C ARG A 401 32.37 28.13 59.48
N ASP A 402 31.19 27.59 59.75
CA ASP A 402 31.00 26.45 60.67
C ASP A 402 31.72 25.19 60.16
N GLN A 403 31.66 24.91 58.85
CA GLN A 403 32.44 23.81 58.26
C GLN A 403 33.94 24.04 58.43
N VAL A 404 34.43 25.24 58.14
CA VAL A 404 35.84 25.58 58.32
C VAL A 404 36.27 25.48 59.78
N LEU A 405 35.44 25.98 60.72
CA LEU A 405 35.70 25.88 62.15
C LEU A 405 35.70 24.42 62.63
N ARG A 406 34.80 23.57 62.13
CA ARG A 406 34.80 22.13 62.41
C ARG A 406 36.09 21.48 61.94
N VAL A 407 36.50 21.70 60.70
CA VAL A 407 37.74 21.13 60.14
C VAL A 407 38.95 21.61 60.94
N LYS A 408 39.05 22.92 61.23
CA LYS A 408 40.14 23.49 62.04
C LYS A 408 40.13 22.96 63.47
N GLY A 409 38.97 22.81 64.09
CA GLY A 409 38.81 22.24 65.42
C GLY A 409 39.28 20.80 65.49
N CYS A 410 38.89 19.96 64.52
CA CYS A 410 39.40 18.60 64.39
C CYS A 410 40.91 18.58 64.15
N ALA A 411 41.45 19.48 63.31
CA ALA A 411 42.89 19.56 63.07
C ALA A 411 43.67 19.89 64.36
N VAL A 412 43.16 20.81 65.19
CA VAL A 412 43.76 21.15 66.49
C VAL A 412 43.73 19.96 67.45
N GLN A 413 42.64 19.19 67.48
CA GLN A 413 42.54 17.98 68.30
C GLN A 413 43.54 16.89 67.91
N LEU A 414 44.00 16.87 66.65
CA LEU A 414 44.93 15.87 66.11
C LEU A 414 46.41 16.27 66.26
N LEU A 415 46.72 17.50 66.68
CA LEU A 415 48.10 18.00 66.88
C LEU A 415 48.92 17.28 67.95
N PRO A 416 48.37 16.78 69.08
CA PRO A 416 49.18 16.12 70.12
C PRO A 416 49.98 14.91 69.62
N ASP A 417 49.47 14.19 68.61
CA ASP A 417 50.13 13.05 67.97
C ASP A 417 50.32 13.28 66.45
N ALA A 418 50.83 14.46 66.09
CA ALA A 418 50.86 14.94 64.69
C ALA A 418 51.54 13.98 63.70
N GLU A 419 52.71 13.42 64.03
CA GLU A 419 53.47 12.56 63.11
C GLU A 419 52.74 11.23 62.81
N ASN A 420 52.22 10.58 63.86
CA ASN A 420 51.46 9.33 63.73
C ASN A 420 50.13 9.55 63.01
N ASN A 421 49.44 10.66 63.29
CA ASN A 421 48.18 11.00 62.64
C ASN A 421 48.39 11.36 61.17
N MET A 422 49.47 12.06 60.83
CA MET A 422 49.85 12.37 59.44
C MET A 422 50.11 11.09 58.64
N ALA A 423 50.88 10.14 59.19
CA ALA A 423 51.13 8.86 58.54
C ALA A 423 49.83 8.06 58.29
N LYS A 424 48.93 8.01 59.27
CA LYS A 424 47.60 7.36 59.11
C LYS A 424 46.75 8.05 58.05
N LEU A 425 46.72 9.38 58.02
CA LEU A 425 45.97 10.14 57.00
C LEU A 425 46.57 9.95 55.60
N GLN A 426 47.89 9.91 55.45
CA GLN A 426 48.55 9.58 54.18
C GLN A 426 48.12 8.20 53.68
N VAL A 427 48.11 7.18 54.53
CA VAL A 427 47.64 5.83 54.16
C VAL A 427 46.16 5.84 53.75
N VAL A 428 45.30 6.59 54.48
CA VAL A 428 43.88 6.72 54.10
C VAL A 428 43.73 7.42 52.76
N VAL A 429 44.47 8.51 52.52
CA VAL A 429 44.46 9.24 51.24
C VAL A 429 44.95 8.36 50.10
N GLU A 430 46.08 7.67 50.26
CA GLU A 430 46.64 6.74 49.27
C GLU A 430 45.68 5.58 48.98
N SER A 431 45.11 4.96 50.02
CA SER A 431 44.12 3.88 49.83
C SER A 431 42.85 4.37 49.15
N SER A 432 42.43 5.61 49.41
CA SER A 432 41.27 6.23 48.76
C SER A 432 41.55 6.58 47.30
N ALA A 433 42.73 7.11 46.98
CA ALA A 433 43.19 7.38 45.63
C ALA A 433 43.30 6.09 44.80
N GLN A 434 43.89 5.03 45.36
CA GLN A 434 43.95 3.71 44.74
C GLN A 434 42.55 3.15 44.46
N ARG A 435 41.61 3.31 45.40
CA ARG A 435 40.21 2.89 45.22
C ARG A 435 39.52 3.64 44.08
N VAL A 436 39.74 4.95 43.95
CA VAL A 436 39.21 5.76 42.85
C VAL A 436 39.78 5.30 41.50
N ILE A 437 41.09 5.02 41.43
CA ILE A 437 41.73 4.51 40.20
C ILE A 437 41.14 3.14 39.82
N GLN A 438 40.97 2.23 40.79
CA GLN A 438 40.37 0.92 40.56
C GLN A 438 38.92 1.03 40.06
N LEU A 439 38.12 1.91 40.65
CA LEU A 439 36.74 2.17 40.21
C LEU A 439 36.70 2.77 38.80
N ALA A 440 37.61 3.69 38.47
CA ALA A 440 37.73 4.23 37.12
C ALA A 440 38.11 3.16 36.09
N ALA A 441 39.02 2.24 36.44
CA ALA A 441 39.39 1.12 35.59
C ALA A 441 38.23 0.13 35.39
N GLN A 442 37.47 -0.17 36.45
CA GLN A 442 36.26 -1.00 36.36
C GLN A 442 35.19 -0.32 35.50
N TRP A 443 34.98 0.98 35.67
CA TRP A 443 34.06 1.76 34.85
C TRP A 443 34.45 1.70 33.37
N GLU A 444 35.71 1.92 33.04
CA GLU A 444 36.15 1.93 31.64
C GLU A 444 36.06 0.54 31.01
N LYS A 445 36.33 -0.53 31.78
CA LYS A 445 36.14 -1.92 31.35
C LYS A 445 34.70 -2.22 30.93
N HIS A 446 33.70 -1.58 31.55
CA HIS A 446 32.29 -1.72 31.18
C HIS A 446 31.82 -0.69 30.13
N ARG A 447 32.33 0.54 30.20
CA ARG A 447 31.92 1.63 29.31
C ARG A 447 32.36 1.39 27.86
N VAL A 448 33.58 0.91 27.64
CA VAL A 448 34.12 0.65 26.29
C VAL A 448 33.25 -0.33 25.49
N PRO A 449 32.92 -1.54 26.00
CA PRO A 449 32.07 -2.47 25.24
C PRO A 449 30.66 -1.93 25.02
N LEU A 450 30.05 -1.23 25.99
CA LEU A 450 28.74 -0.59 25.82
C LEU A 450 28.74 0.47 24.72
N ILE A 451 29.80 1.29 24.63
CA ILE A 451 29.94 2.27 23.54
C ILE A 451 30.12 1.57 22.20
N GLN A 452 30.87 0.47 22.16
CA GLN A 452 31.07 -0.30 20.95
C GLN A 452 29.76 -0.95 20.47
N GLU A 453 29.02 -1.61 21.36
CA GLU A 453 27.68 -2.14 21.08
C GLU A 453 26.73 -1.04 20.60
N PHE A 454 26.75 0.14 21.22
CA PHE A 454 25.95 1.27 20.77
C PHE A 454 26.30 1.70 19.34
N ARG A 455 27.60 1.77 19.00
CA ARG A 455 28.07 2.11 17.65
C ARG A 455 27.65 1.06 16.62
N GLU A 456 27.78 -0.22 16.96
CA GLU A 456 27.38 -1.34 16.10
C GLU A 456 25.86 -1.34 15.86
N LEU A 457 25.06 -1.16 16.92
CA LEU A 457 23.60 -1.06 16.81
C LEU A 457 23.17 0.16 16.00
N LYS A 458 23.85 1.29 16.15
CA LYS A 458 23.59 2.49 15.36
C LYS A 458 23.90 2.26 13.88
N ALA A 459 25.05 1.68 13.56
CA ALA A 459 25.40 1.34 12.18
C ALA A 459 24.39 0.36 11.54
N LEU A 460 23.92 -0.64 12.30
CA LEU A 460 22.88 -1.56 11.86
C LEU A 460 21.53 -0.86 11.64
N HIS A 461 21.18 0.11 12.49
CA HIS A 461 19.97 0.91 12.32
C HIS A 461 20.04 1.74 11.03
N ASP A 462 21.12 2.48 10.85
CA ASP A 462 21.33 3.34 9.69
C ASP A 462 21.33 2.51 8.38
N SER A 463 21.96 1.32 8.38
CA SER A 463 21.94 0.39 7.24
C SER A 463 20.52 -0.10 6.92
N LYS A 464 19.73 -0.45 7.94
CA LYS A 464 18.34 -0.88 7.75
C LYS A 464 17.45 0.25 7.25
N GLU A 465 17.67 1.47 7.74
CA GLU A 465 16.95 2.64 7.30
C GLU A 465 17.24 2.92 5.82
N LEU A 466 18.52 2.86 5.42
CA LEU A 466 18.94 2.98 4.02
C LEU A 466 18.29 1.91 3.14
N GLU A 467 18.38 0.63 3.51
CA GLU A 467 17.72 -0.47 2.77
C GLU A 467 16.20 -0.26 2.66
N SER A 468 15.55 0.20 3.73
CA SER A 468 14.12 0.48 3.71
C SER A 468 13.78 1.61 2.74
N SER A 469 14.60 2.66 2.69
CA SER A 469 14.42 3.79 1.77
C SER A 469 14.59 3.37 0.30
N GLN A 470 15.57 2.49 0.01
CA GLN A 470 15.79 1.93 -1.32
C GLN A 470 14.61 1.05 -1.77
N ARG A 471 14.12 0.16 -0.88
CA ARG A 471 12.92 -0.65 -1.17
C ARG A 471 11.70 0.23 -1.42
N LEU A 472 11.54 1.33 -0.67
CA LEU A 472 10.45 2.27 -0.90
C LEU A 472 10.58 3.00 -2.24
N SER A 473 11.79 3.38 -2.68
CA SER A 473 11.98 3.97 -4.02
C SER A 473 11.67 2.96 -5.13
N GLU A 474 12.12 1.71 -4.99
CA GLU A 474 11.82 0.64 -5.95
C GLU A 474 10.31 0.39 -6.07
N ILE A 475 9.60 0.35 -4.94
CA ILE A 475 8.13 0.21 -4.92
C ILE A 475 7.45 1.39 -5.65
N ARG A 476 7.94 2.62 -5.44
CA ARG A 476 7.40 3.80 -6.14
C ARG A 476 7.62 3.70 -7.64
N GLU A 477 8.81 3.30 -8.09
CA GLU A 477 9.09 3.09 -9.51
C GLU A 477 8.22 1.98 -10.12
N LEU A 478 8.02 0.87 -9.40
CA LEU A 478 7.15 -0.20 -9.85
C LEU A 478 5.70 0.27 -9.97
N HIS A 479 5.20 1.04 -9.01
CA HIS A 479 3.86 1.63 -9.11
C HIS A 479 3.72 2.58 -10.29
N GLU A 480 4.75 3.37 -10.60
CA GLU A 480 4.74 4.23 -11.79
C GLU A 480 4.69 3.42 -13.09
N ARG A 481 5.49 2.35 -13.19
CA ARG A 481 5.47 1.43 -14.34
C ARG A 481 4.12 0.73 -14.51
N ILE A 482 3.48 0.34 -13.40
CA ILE A 482 2.15 -0.27 -13.42
C ILE A 482 1.12 0.75 -13.93
N ARG A 483 1.17 2.00 -13.45
CA ARG A 483 0.29 3.08 -13.95
C ARG A 483 0.48 3.32 -15.44
N SER A 484 1.72 3.49 -15.90
CA SER A 484 1.99 3.73 -17.31
C SER A 484 1.53 2.58 -18.20
N ALA A 485 1.71 1.33 -17.74
CA ALA A 485 1.25 0.14 -18.45
C ALA A 485 -0.29 0.04 -18.50
N ALA A 486 -0.97 0.39 -17.40
CA ALA A 486 -2.43 0.45 -17.35
C ALA A 486 -2.99 1.53 -18.30
N ASP A 487 -2.36 2.71 -18.34
CA ASP A 487 -2.74 3.78 -19.26
C ASP A 487 -2.47 3.41 -20.72
N GLU A 488 -1.40 2.67 -21.01
CA GLU A 488 -1.13 2.14 -22.35
C GLU A 488 -2.15 1.05 -22.75
N ALA A 489 -2.50 0.14 -21.83
CA ALA A 489 -3.52 -0.87 -22.06
C ALA A 489 -4.88 -0.22 -22.36
N LYS A 490 -5.28 0.78 -21.57
CA LYS A 490 -6.51 1.53 -21.80
C LYS A 490 -6.52 2.24 -23.16
N ARG A 491 -5.42 2.90 -23.53
CA ARG A 491 -5.27 3.52 -24.87
C ARG A 491 -5.40 2.50 -25.99
N LYS A 492 -4.81 1.30 -25.84
CA LYS A 492 -4.93 0.21 -26.83
C LYS A 492 -6.33 -0.36 -26.90
N ASP A 493 -7.03 -0.51 -25.78
CA ASP A 493 -8.42 -0.94 -25.75
C ASP A 493 -9.35 0.06 -26.43
N ASP A 494 -9.14 1.36 -26.20
CA ASP A 494 -9.92 2.41 -26.84
C ASP A 494 -9.65 2.46 -28.36
N LEU A 495 -8.39 2.30 -28.78
CA LEU A 495 -8.03 2.16 -30.19
C LEU A 495 -8.65 0.89 -30.81
N TYR A 496 -8.65 -0.23 -30.10
CA TYR A 496 -9.26 -1.47 -30.55
C TYR A 496 -10.76 -1.30 -30.78
N LYS A 497 -11.48 -0.63 -29.87
CA LYS A 497 -12.90 -0.30 -30.06
C LYS A 497 -13.12 0.58 -31.28
N GLN A 498 -12.28 1.60 -31.49
CA GLN A 498 -12.35 2.45 -32.69
C GLN A 498 -12.16 1.62 -33.97
N LEU A 499 -11.15 0.77 -34.02
CA LEU A 499 -10.87 -0.10 -35.16
C LEU A 499 -11.98 -1.12 -35.42
N LEU A 500 -12.63 -1.64 -34.37
CA LEU A 500 -13.81 -2.50 -34.51
C LEU A 500 -14.98 -1.74 -35.15
N MET A 501 -15.24 -0.51 -34.71
CA MET A 501 -16.28 0.33 -35.32
C MET A 501 -15.99 0.62 -36.79
N GLU A 502 -14.73 0.92 -37.12
CA GLU A 502 -14.29 1.10 -38.52
C GLU A 502 -14.47 -0.18 -39.34
N LEU A 503 -14.07 -1.33 -38.79
CA LEU A 503 -14.25 -2.65 -39.42
C LEU A 503 -15.72 -2.95 -39.70
N GLU A 504 -16.61 -2.63 -38.77
CA GLU A 504 -18.06 -2.81 -38.95
C GLU A 504 -18.64 -1.89 -40.03
N SER A 505 -18.06 -0.70 -40.19
CA SER A 505 -18.45 0.28 -41.22
C SER A 505 -17.95 -0.08 -42.63
N LEU A 506 -16.93 -0.95 -42.72
CA LEU A 506 -16.32 -1.35 -43.99
C LEU A 506 -17.18 -2.39 -44.74
N PRO A 507 -17.24 -2.33 -46.08
CA PRO A 507 -17.95 -3.31 -46.90
C PRO A 507 -17.39 -4.73 -46.68
N LYS A 508 -18.27 -5.70 -46.38
CA LYS A 508 -17.91 -7.10 -46.10
C LYS A 508 -17.72 -7.97 -47.36
N ASP A 509 -17.73 -7.34 -48.54
CA ASP A 509 -17.76 -8.03 -49.83
C ASP A 509 -16.42 -8.66 -50.21
N VAL A 510 -15.31 -8.23 -49.59
CA VAL A 510 -13.98 -8.80 -49.80
C VAL A 510 -13.55 -9.60 -48.58
N SER A 511 -13.42 -10.91 -48.76
CA SER A 511 -13.00 -11.83 -47.70
C SER A 511 -11.57 -11.52 -47.24
N ARG A 512 -11.31 -11.66 -45.94
CA ARG A 512 -9.96 -11.56 -45.36
C ARG A 512 -8.95 -12.45 -46.10
N SER A 513 -9.39 -13.63 -46.55
CA SER A 513 -8.56 -14.56 -47.31
C SER A 513 -8.04 -13.93 -48.61
N ALA A 514 -8.86 -13.14 -49.32
CA ALA A 514 -8.46 -12.46 -50.55
C ALA A 514 -7.37 -11.39 -50.28
N TYR A 515 -7.49 -10.62 -49.20
CA TYR A 515 -6.43 -9.68 -48.80
C TYR A 515 -5.15 -10.40 -48.38
N THR A 516 -5.25 -11.47 -47.57
CA THR A 516 -4.05 -12.24 -47.18
C THR A 516 -3.40 -12.93 -48.37
N GLN A 517 -4.16 -13.47 -49.32
CA GLN A 517 -3.62 -14.05 -50.55
C GLN A 517 -2.91 -12.99 -51.38
N ARG A 518 -3.53 -11.83 -51.59
CA ARG A 518 -2.92 -10.71 -52.33
C ARG A 518 -1.64 -10.21 -51.65
N ILE A 519 -1.61 -10.13 -50.31
CA ILE A 519 -0.41 -9.75 -49.55
C ILE A 519 0.67 -10.83 -49.70
N LEU A 520 0.32 -12.12 -49.61
CA LEU A 520 1.27 -13.21 -49.79
C LEU A 520 1.83 -13.26 -51.22
N GLU A 521 1.01 -12.96 -52.23
CA GLU A 521 1.44 -12.80 -53.62
C GLU A 521 2.40 -11.62 -53.77
N ILE A 522 2.09 -10.46 -53.19
CA ILE A 522 2.99 -9.30 -53.17
C ILE A 522 4.31 -9.66 -52.48
N VAL A 523 4.28 -10.32 -51.32
CA VAL A 523 5.48 -10.77 -50.61
C VAL A 523 6.29 -11.76 -51.44
N GLY A 524 5.62 -12.70 -52.13
CA GLY A 524 6.26 -13.63 -53.05
C GLY A 524 6.94 -12.92 -54.22
N ASN A 525 6.28 -11.92 -54.81
CA ASN A 525 6.84 -11.10 -55.88
C ASN A 525 8.04 -10.27 -55.40
N ILE A 526 7.97 -9.68 -54.21
CA ILE A 526 9.10 -8.95 -53.60
C ILE A 526 10.30 -9.88 -53.38
N ARG A 527 10.08 -11.13 -52.95
CA ARG A 527 11.17 -12.12 -52.79
C ARG A 527 11.82 -12.44 -54.14
N LYS A 528 11.02 -12.73 -55.17
CA LYS A 528 11.52 -12.97 -56.53
C LYS A 528 12.32 -11.78 -57.07
N GLN A 529 11.80 -10.57 -56.90
CA GLN A 529 12.51 -9.34 -57.30
C GLN A 529 13.85 -9.20 -56.58
N LYS A 530 13.93 -9.50 -55.27
CA LYS A 530 15.21 -9.47 -54.54
C LYS A 530 16.20 -10.50 -55.08
N GLU A 531 15.75 -11.70 -55.40
CA GLU A 531 16.59 -12.74 -56.00
C GLU A 531 17.13 -12.29 -57.38
N GLU A 532 16.27 -11.73 -58.22
CA GLU A 532 16.66 -11.18 -59.53
C GLU A 532 17.62 -9.99 -59.40
N ILE A 533 17.37 -9.05 -58.48
CA ILE A 533 18.30 -7.94 -58.18
C ILE A 533 19.66 -8.51 -57.75
N THR A 534 19.67 -9.53 -56.89
CA THR A 534 20.92 -10.14 -56.41
C THR A 534 21.70 -10.76 -57.57
N LYS A 535 21.01 -11.39 -58.51
CA LYS A 535 21.61 -11.94 -59.75
C LYS A 535 22.15 -10.83 -60.65
N ILE A 536 21.37 -9.77 -60.90
CA ILE A 536 21.84 -8.62 -61.68
C ILE A 536 23.09 -8.00 -61.02
N LEU A 537 23.14 -7.92 -59.70
CA LEU A 537 24.31 -7.43 -58.97
C LEU A 537 25.53 -8.35 -59.09
N SER A 538 25.36 -9.68 -59.11
CA SER A 538 26.49 -10.59 -59.37
C SER A 538 27.02 -10.45 -60.78
N ASP A 539 26.13 -10.41 -61.76
CA ASP A 539 26.49 -10.30 -63.18
C ASP A 539 27.17 -8.94 -63.43
N THR A 540 26.68 -7.86 -62.81
CA THR A 540 27.33 -6.52 -62.88
C THR A 540 28.73 -6.53 -62.27
N LYS A 541 28.95 -7.23 -61.15
CA LYS A 541 30.28 -7.36 -60.53
C LYS A 541 31.24 -8.17 -61.40
N GLU A 542 30.74 -9.22 -62.05
CA GLU A 542 31.52 -10.04 -62.97
C GLU A 542 31.95 -9.22 -64.20
N LEU A 543 31.01 -8.52 -64.84
CA LEU A 543 31.30 -7.60 -65.95
C LEU A 543 32.31 -6.52 -65.54
N GLN A 544 32.17 -5.91 -64.36
CA GLN A 544 33.15 -4.91 -63.90
C GLN A 544 34.55 -5.51 -63.72
N LYS A 545 34.64 -6.76 -63.25
CA LYS A 545 35.93 -7.47 -63.10
C LYS A 545 36.54 -7.79 -64.46
N GLU A 546 35.74 -8.18 -65.45
CA GLU A 546 36.18 -8.40 -66.82
C GLU A 546 36.67 -7.11 -67.47
N ILE A 547 35.92 -6.01 -67.34
CA ILE A 547 36.31 -4.67 -67.83
C ILE A 547 37.67 -4.29 -67.24
N ASN A 548 37.80 -4.29 -65.90
CA ASN A 548 39.05 -3.93 -65.23
C ASN A 548 40.21 -4.88 -65.63
N GLY A 549 39.91 -6.16 -65.82
CA GLY A 549 40.88 -7.15 -66.27
C GLY A 549 41.37 -6.91 -67.70
N LEU A 550 40.48 -6.51 -68.61
CA LEU A 550 40.80 -6.16 -69.99
C LEU A 550 41.55 -4.83 -70.07
N THR A 551 41.09 -3.79 -69.37
CA THR A 551 41.79 -2.49 -69.28
C THR A 551 43.22 -2.69 -68.80
N GLY A 552 43.42 -3.42 -67.70
CA GLY A 552 44.76 -3.70 -67.19
C GLY A 552 45.59 -4.62 -68.09
N LYS A 553 44.98 -5.46 -68.95
CA LYS A 553 45.71 -6.20 -69.99
C LYS A 553 46.20 -5.25 -71.09
N VAL A 554 45.34 -4.36 -71.57
CA VAL A 554 45.68 -3.34 -72.58
C VAL A 554 46.86 -2.51 -72.13
N ASP A 555 46.82 -1.93 -70.92
CA ASP A 555 47.90 -1.10 -70.37
C ASP A 555 49.24 -1.84 -70.29
N ARG A 556 49.24 -3.07 -69.77
CA ARG A 556 50.46 -3.89 -69.65
C ARG A 556 51.02 -4.27 -71.01
N THR A 557 50.16 -4.67 -71.96
CA THR A 557 50.59 -5.01 -73.32
C THR A 557 51.13 -3.80 -74.06
N PHE A 558 50.52 -2.63 -73.87
CA PHE A 558 51.01 -1.39 -74.45
C PHE A 558 52.36 -1.00 -73.87
N ALA A 559 52.54 -1.00 -72.54
CA ALA A 559 53.81 -0.64 -71.91
C ALA A 559 54.99 -1.51 -72.40
N VAL A 560 54.80 -2.83 -72.50
CA VAL A 560 55.84 -3.74 -73.03
C VAL A 560 56.13 -3.45 -74.50
N THR A 561 55.10 -3.22 -75.31
CA THR A 561 55.26 -2.93 -76.75
C THR A 561 55.93 -1.57 -76.95
N ASP A 562 55.53 -0.55 -76.20
CA ASP A 562 56.10 0.79 -76.20
C ASP A 562 57.59 0.75 -75.84
N GLU A 563 57.99 0.06 -74.76
CA GLU A 563 59.40 -0.08 -74.38
C GLU A 563 60.25 -0.79 -75.45
N LEU A 564 59.76 -1.90 -76.01
CA LEU A 564 60.50 -2.68 -77.01
C LEU A 564 60.68 -1.88 -78.30
N VAL A 565 59.60 -1.29 -78.82
CA VAL A 565 59.63 -0.50 -80.05
C VAL A 565 60.44 0.78 -79.84
N PHE A 566 60.41 1.40 -78.66
CA PHE A 566 61.23 2.57 -78.34
C PHE A 566 62.73 2.26 -78.32
N LYS A 567 63.14 1.09 -77.79
CA LYS A 567 64.54 0.66 -77.79
C LYS A 567 65.09 0.51 -79.21
N ASP A 568 64.30 -0.08 -80.11
CA ASP A 568 64.69 -0.33 -81.49
C ASP A 568 64.59 0.93 -82.38
N ALA A 569 63.65 1.84 -82.08
CA ALA A 569 63.48 3.14 -82.75
C ALA A 569 64.69 4.09 -82.60
N LYS A 570 65.59 3.84 -81.64
CA LYS A 570 66.85 4.59 -81.50
C LYS A 570 67.85 4.25 -82.61
N ARG A 571 67.76 3.05 -83.19
CA ARG A 571 68.73 2.52 -84.15
C ARG A 571 68.25 2.59 -85.60
N ASP A 572 66.95 2.46 -85.83
CA ASP A 572 66.35 2.40 -87.17
C ASP A 572 65.26 3.47 -87.37
N GLU A 573 65.34 4.22 -88.47
CA GLU A 573 64.39 5.27 -88.85
C GLU A 573 63.02 4.69 -89.24
N ALA A 574 62.97 3.48 -89.80
CA ALA A 574 61.70 2.80 -90.11
C ALA A 574 60.94 2.44 -88.82
N VAL A 575 61.66 1.94 -87.81
CA VAL A 575 61.09 1.61 -86.50
C VAL A 575 60.69 2.88 -85.74
N ARG A 576 61.38 4.00 -85.95
CA ARG A 576 60.97 5.31 -85.40
C ARG A 576 59.63 5.78 -85.96
N LYS A 577 59.34 5.55 -87.24
CA LYS A 577 58.01 5.81 -87.80
C LYS A 577 56.96 4.85 -87.22
N ALA A 578 57.29 3.57 -87.06
CA ALA A 578 56.41 2.59 -86.42
C ALA A 578 56.08 2.96 -84.95
N TYR A 579 57.05 3.47 -84.18
CA TYR A 579 56.84 3.98 -82.83
C TYR A 579 55.82 5.12 -82.79
N LYS A 580 55.95 6.10 -83.70
CA LYS A 580 54.98 7.20 -83.81
C LYS A 580 53.58 6.71 -84.15
N TYR A 581 53.46 5.70 -85.03
CA TYR A 581 52.17 5.09 -85.33
C TYR A 581 51.59 4.30 -84.15
N LEU A 582 52.43 3.62 -83.36
CA LEU A 582 52.00 2.91 -82.15
C LEU A 582 51.47 3.87 -81.08
N ALA A 583 52.19 4.95 -80.81
CA ALA A 583 51.76 5.99 -79.87
C ALA A 583 50.45 6.65 -80.32
N ALA A 584 50.35 7.00 -81.61
CA ALA A 584 49.13 7.57 -82.19
C ALA A 584 47.95 6.59 -82.14
N LEU A 585 48.18 5.29 -82.35
CA LEU A 585 47.15 4.27 -82.24
C LEU A 585 46.62 4.17 -80.81
N HIS A 586 47.50 4.14 -79.82
CA HIS A 586 47.11 4.08 -78.42
C HIS A 586 46.34 5.34 -78.00
N GLU A 587 46.80 6.53 -78.39
CA GLU A 587 46.10 7.79 -78.14
C GLU A 587 44.69 7.80 -78.76
N ASN A 588 44.57 7.37 -80.02
CA ASN A 588 43.28 7.27 -80.71
C ASN A 588 42.35 6.24 -80.02
N CYS A 589 42.88 5.10 -79.57
CA CYS A 589 42.10 4.11 -78.83
C CYS A 589 41.66 4.61 -77.46
N SER A 590 42.51 5.34 -76.73
CA SER A 590 42.16 5.99 -75.46
C SER A 590 41.06 7.04 -75.67
N GLN A 591 41.16 7.87 -76.72
CA GLN A 591 40.12 8.82 -77.08
C GLN A 591 38.81 8.10 -77.44
N LEU A 592 38.87 6.99 -78.18
CA LEU A 592 37.68 6.20 -78.51
C LEU A 592 37.00 5.65 -77.25
N ILE A 593 37.77 5.09 -76.31
CA ILE A 593 37.23 4.61 -75.03
C ILE A 593 36.54 5.75 -74.28
N GLN A 594 37.19 6.91 -74.16
CA GLN A 594 36.60 8.09 -73.51
C GLN A 594 35.29 8.51 -74.18
N THR A 595 35.24 8.57 -75.52
CA THR A 595 34.00 8.94 -76.23
C THR A 595 32.87 7.93 -76.00
N ILE A 596 33.17 6.64 -75.84
CA ILE A 596 32.17 5.62 -75.54
C ILE A 596 31.65 5.80 -74.09
N GLU A 597 32.53 6.08 -73.14
CA GLU A 597 32.16 6.37 -71.75
C GLU A 597 31.29 7.63 -71.64
N ASP A 598 31.68 8.71 -72.31
CA ASP A 598 30.94 9.98 -72.37
C ASP A 598 29.59 9.81 -73.08
N THR A 599 29.53 9.00 -74.14
CA THR A 599 28.25 8.65 -74.77
C THR A 599 27.35 7.90 -73.78
N GLY A 600 27.94 7.01 -72.98
CA GLY A 600 27.22 6.26 -71.94
C GLY A 600 26.74 7.12 -70.76
N THR A 601 27.42 8.22 -70.41
CA THR A 601 26.93 9.18 -69.41
C THR A 601 25.79 10.01 -69.98
N ILE A 602 25.94 10.55 -71.19
CA ILE A 602 24.90 11.33 -71.86
C ILE A 602 23.62 10.50 -72.05
N LEU A 603 23.71 9.24 -72.46
CA LEU A 603 22.54 8.37 -72.61
C LEU A 603 21.79 8.12 -71.29
N ARG A 604 22.51 8.05 -70.16
CA ARG A 604 21.89 7.95 -68.84
C ARG A 604 21.19 9.26 -68.46
N GLU A 605 21.84 10.39 -68.67
CA GLU A 605 21.24 11.71 -68.41
C GLU A 605 19.99 11.97 -69.28
N ILE A 606 20.02 11.58 -70.57
CA ILE A 606 18.85 11.64 -71.45
C ILE A 606 17.70 10.83 -70.84
N ARG A 607 17.97 9.59 -70.42
CA ARG A 607 16.94 8.73 -69.84
C ARG A 607 16.37 9.27 -68.54
N ASP A 608 17.21 9.83 -67.67
CA ASP A 608 16.78 10.45 -66.42
C ASP A 608 15.89 11.69 -66.69
N LEU A 609 16.24 12.49 -67.69
CA LEU A 609 15.42 13.63 -68.13
C LEU A 609 14.09 13.16 -68.76
N GLU A 610 14.10 12.09 -69.56
CA GLU A 610 12.89 11.49 -70.10
C GLU A 610 11.95 11.00 -68.98
N GLU A 611 12.49 10.33 -67.95
CA GLU A 611 11.71 9.88 -66.80
C GLU A 611 11.16 11.06 -65.98
N GLN A 612 11.93 12.14 -65.84
CA GLN A 612 11.42 13.37 -65.23
C GLN A 612 10.26 13.99 -66.03
N ILE A 613 10.38 14.04 -67.36
CA ILE A 613 9.31 14.52 -68.24
C ILE A 613 8.06 13.64 -68.10
N GLU A 614 8.23 12.31 -68.08
CA GLU A 614 7.11 11.38 -67.89
C GLU A 614 6.46 11.58 -66.50
N SER A 615 7.26 11.80 -65.47
CA SER A 615 6.74 12.08 -64.12
C SER A 615 5.93 13.38 -64.07
N GLU A 616 6.40 14.46 -64.71
CA GLU A 616 5.72 15.76 -64.73
C GLU A 616 4.47 15.75 -65.61
N THR A 617 4.50 15.04 -66.74
CA THR A 617 3.31 14.87 -67.59
C THR A 617 2.24 14.01 -66.89
N SER A 618 2.64 12.99 -66.12
CA SER A 618 1.71 12.14 -65.36
C SER A 618 0.95 12.89 -64.25
N LYS A 619 1.51 13.99 -63.73
CA LYS A 619 0.88 14.83 -62.69
C LYS A 619 -0.34 15.60 -63.20
N LYS A 620 -0.64 15.59 -64.51
CA LYS A 620 -1.81 16.24 -65.15
C LYS A 620 -2.01 17.70 -64.70
N THR A 621 -0.92 18.41 -64.45
CA THR A 621 -0.91 19.77 -63.91
C THR A 621 -1.67 20.75 -64.80
N LEU A 622 -1.54 20.63 -66.12
CA LEU A 622 -2.28 21.45 -67.09
C LEU A 622 -3.80 21.23 -67.00
N SER A 623 -4.28 19.99 -66.99
CA SER A 623 -5.73 19.74 -66.88
C SER A 623 -6.28 20.18 -65.53
N ASN A 624 -5.48 20.05 -64.46
CA ASN A 624 -5.85 20.53 -63.14
C ASN A 624 -5.96 22.06 -63.11
N LEU A 625 -5.03 22.78 -63.75
CA LEU A 625 -5.07 24.23 -63.89
C LEU A 625 -6.23 24.69 -64.77
N GLU A 626 -6.52 23.99 -65.87
CA GLU A 626 -7.69 24.27 -66.72
C GLU A 626 -9.00 24.11 -65.95
N ARG A 627 -9.12 23.08 -65.11
CA ARG A 627 -10.29 22.88 -64.23
C ARG A 627 -10.41 23.99 -63.18
N ILE A 628 -9.31 24.37 -62.55
CA ILE A 628 -9.32 25.50 -61.59
C ILE A 628 -9.72 26.80 -62.29
N LEU A 629 -9.26 27.03 -63.52
CA LEU A 629 -9.63 28.19 -64.31
C LEU A 629 -11.11 28.16 -64.74
N SER A 630 -11.66 26.99 -65.08
CA SER A 630 -13.10 26.87 -65.38
C SER A 630 -13.94 27.17 -64.14
N ASP A 631 -13.56 26.62 -62.99
CA ASP A 631 -14.27 26.81 -61.72
C ASP A 631 -14.19 28.28 -61.29
N TYR A 632 -13.04 28.92 -61.44
CA TYR A 632 -12.87 30.35 -61.18
C TYR A 632 -13.75 31.22 -62.09
N ARG A 633 -13.87 30.89 -63.38
CA ARG A 633 -14.78 31.60 -64.30
C ARG A 633 -16.23 31.41 -63.88
N ALA A 634 -16.63 30.21 -63.48
CA ALA A 634 -17.98 29.92 -63.00
C ALA A 634 -18.31 30.73 -61.73
N MET A 635 -17.40 30.73 -60.74
CA MET A 635 -17.55 31.57 -59.53
C MET A 635 -17.64 33.06 -59.86
N LYS A 636 -16.87 33.54 -60.85
CA LYS A 636 -16.94 34.94 -61.27
C LYS A 636 -18.29 35.27 -61.91
N GLN A 637 -18.82 34.38 -62.76
CA GLN A 637 -20.15 34.53 -63.36
C GLN A 637 -21.25 34.51 -62.29
N GLU A 638 -21.18 33.58 -61.34
CA GLU A 638 -22.12 33.50 -60.21
C GLU A 638 -22.06 34.76 -59.34
N ASN A 639 -20.87 35.23 -58.98
CA ASN A 639 -20.69 36.48 -58.25
C ASN A 639 -21.25 37.69 -59.02
N THR A 640 -21.09 37.76 -60.34
CA THR A 640 -21.71 38.83 -61.13
C THR A 640 -23.24 38.75 -61.15
N ALA A 641 -23.81 37.54 -61.20
CA ALA A 641 -25.25 37.31 -61.15
C ALA A 641 -25.84 37.62 -59.75
N LEU A 642 -25.09 37.32 -58.69
CA LEU A 642 -25.45 37.71 -57.32
C LEU A 642 -25.40 39.23 -57.16
N LEU A 643 -24.35 39.87 -57.68
CA LEU A 643 -24.22 41.34 -57.67
C LEU A 643 -25.35 42.04 -58.42
N SER A 644 -25.79 41.51 -59.57
CA SER A 644 -26.94 42.07 -60.29
C SER A 644 -28.24 41.88 -59.50
N ARG A 645 -28.46 40.72 -58.87
CA ARG A 645 -29.63 40.49 -58.00
C ARG A 645 -29.67 41.44 -56.80
N THR A 646 -28.54 41.73 -56.17
CA THR A 646 -28.46 42.72 -55.08
C THR A 646 -28.62 44.16 -55.52
N ARG A 647 -28.57 44.46 -56.83
CA ARG A 647 -28.85 45.81 -57.38
C ARG A 647 -30.30 45.99 -57.81
N GLU A 648 -31.04 44.89 -57.97
CA GLU A 648 -32.47 44.89 -58.32
C GLU A 648 -33.39 44.89 -57.09
N THR A 649 -32.81 44.72 -55.89
CA THR A 649 -33.43 44.98 -54.57
C THR A 649 -32.95 46.30 -54.01
#